data_AF-A0A9P9R1S3-F1
#
_entry.id   AF-A0A9P9R1S3-F1
#
_cell.length_a   1.000
_cell.length_b   1.000
_cell.length_c   1.000
_cell.angle_alpha   90.00
_cell.angle_beta   90.00
_cell.angle_gamma   90.00
#
_symmetry.space_group_name_H-M   'P 1'
#
loop_
_entity.id
_entity.type
_entity.pdbx_description
1 polymer ?
#
loop_
_entity_poly.entity_id
_entity_poly.type
_entity_poly.pdbx_seq_one_letter_code
_entity_poly.pdbx_strand_id
1 'polypeptide(L)'
;MGCSPRTLTPSEERAAGISSSSTSISVIVISYSAESLEQASAAYRTVIKSRSVIRNRYPIFKNLQSCPAASSIGALIKDPAVVGCSYLHVNSGELSEHIIIRIEAPLPFSSPSSPLSFLSFGLFRMFSRGVLLAIGVVFNAIGTSASRHLYNTTQILETRTLDSPYPYEFPALQDGANANSGQFPMPSCNGFTLEEATIDQMQEALSKGTLTSVQVVMCYIQRIWQTDEYIRSIMELNPDILDIAASLDLERKNGHVRGPLHGIPFLVKDNIATKDKMETTAGSWMLLGSVVPRDAHVVRRLRESGAVLMGHATLSEWADMRTNSYSEGYSARGGQARSPYNLTTNPGGSSSGSGGAVAANIGMFALGTETDGSVISPAERNALVGIKPTVGLTSRAGVIPECHNQDTVGCLARTVRDVTYCLDGIYGQDPRDNYTLIQQAPSDGYTQYLTSKSSLKDAVFGLPWLTFWQYSSSEQQTTLLSLISLLESAGATIINGTELPSREKIINPEGWDWDFGTTRGYPNESEYTVVKVDFYNDIRAYLAELNNTDIRSLEDIMQYNIDNVGTEGGLPDVHPAFAGGQDGFNASLQSGGIMDETYWQALSFMHRATREDGIDAALFNSGNPVDVLLVPSDLGQVTNVAAQAGYPLITLPAGINSETGMPFGLGLMGTAWSEGVMLKWASAIEDAQFNAGTDLKRTLPKWLDYRTKNVPVNNV
;
A
#
# COMPACT_ATOMS: atom_id res chain seq x y z
N MET A 1 -73.90 -4.47 -18.10
CA MET A 1 -72.68 -3.65 -18.07
C MET A 1 -71.52 -4.64 -18.16
N GLY A 2 -70.86 -4.95 -19.27
CA GLY A 2 -70.61 -4.32 -20.56
C GLY A 2 -69.14 -4.67 -20.88
N CYS A 3 -68.92 -5.59 -21.82
CA CYS A 3 -67.73 -6.41 -22.02
C CYS A 3 -66.44 -5.68 -22.51
N SER A 4 -65.31 -6.37 -22.29
CA SER A 4 -63.97 -6.32 -22.95
C SER A 4 -64.05 -6.39 -24.51
N PRO A 5 -62.96 -6.55 -25.32
CA PRO A 5 -61.55 -6.09 -25.36
C PRO A 5 -61.19 -5.42 -26.74
N ARG A 6 -59.93 -4.98 -26.98
CA ARG A 6 -59.09 -5.32 -28.17
C ARG A 6 -58.00 -4.30 -28.55
N THR A 7 -56.88 -4.87 -28.95
CA THR A 7 -55.81 -4.43 -29.87
C THR A 7 -56.31 -3.93 -31.22
N LEU A 8 -55.53 -3.07 -31.91
CA LEU A 8 -55.17 -3.12 -33.35
C LEU A 8 -54.51 -1.80 -33.84
N THR A 9 -53.32 -1.91 -34.44
CA THR A 9 -52.91 -1.16 -35.66
C THR A 9 -53.53 -1.90 -36.88
N PRO A 10 -53.62 -1.39 -38.15
CA PRO A 10 -52.61 -0.61 -38.91
C PRO A 10 -53.13 0.39 -39.99
N SER A 11 -52.17 1.05 -40.69
CA SER A 11 -52.08 1.49 -42.12
C SER A 11 -53.37 1.83 -42.91
N GLU A 12 -53.49 2.89 -43.74
CA GLU A 12 -52.82 3.19 -45.04
C GLU A 12 -53.75 4.27 -45.72
N GLU A 13 -53.36 5.33 -46.45
CA GLU A 13 -52.83 5.38 -47.83
C GLU A 13 -52.57 6.84 -48.30
N ARG A 14 -51.44 7.01 -49.03
CA ARG A 14 -51.16 7.82 -50.26
C ARG A 14 -51.45 9.33 -50.33
N ALA A 15 -50.72 10.15 -51.08
CA ALA A 15 -49.42 10.12 -51.78
C ALA A 15 -49.22 11.52 -52.44
N ALA A 16 -47.99 12.04 -52.48
CA ALA A 16 -47.33 12.73 -53.62
C ALA A 16 -46.35 13.83 -53.15
N GLY A 17 -45.11 13.76 -53.65
CA GLY A 17 -44.21 14.92 -53.71
C GLY A 17 -42.75 14.64 -53.35
N ILE A 18 -41.99 14.09 -54.30
CA ILE A 18 -40.52 14.02 -54.26
C ILE A 18 -39.93 15.39 -54.62
N SER A 19 -39.05 15.94 -53.78
CA SER A 19 -37.82 16.64 -54.22
C SER A 19 -36.80 16.74 -53.09
N SER A 20 -35.58 16.29 -53.39
CA SER A 20 -34.41 16.19 -52.53
C SER A 20 -33.66 17.52 -52.30
N SER A 21 -33.14 17.70 -51.08
CA SER A 21 -31.72 17.94 -50.73
C SER A 21 -31.40 19.13 -49.79
N SER A 22 -30.47 18.81 -48.87
CA SER A 22 -29.72 19.62 -47.88
C SER A 22 -30.45 20.20 -46.66
N THR A 23 -30.51 19.41 -45.58
CA THR A 23 -30.60 19.92 -44.20
C THR A 23 -29.27 19.60 -43.50
N SER A 24 -28.46 20.63 -43.22
CA SER A 24 -27.17 20.49 -42.55
C SER A 24 -27.36 20.26 -41.05
N ILE A 25 -26.97 19.08 -40.58
CA ILE A 25 -26.76 18.77 -39.16
C ILE A 25 -25.39 19.34 -38.78
N SER A 26 -25.36 20.34 -37.90
CA SER A 26 -24.09 20.85 -37.35
C SER A 26 -23.77 20.11 -36.04
N VAL A 27 -22.70 19.33 -36.09
CA VAL A 27 -22.05 18.69 -34.94
C VAL A 27 -21.32 19.77 -34.15
N ILE A 28 -21.67 19.97 -32.87
CA ILE A 28 -20.86 20.77 -31.94
C ILE A 28 -19.75 19.85 -31.39
N VAL A 29 -18.53 20.05 -31.89
CA VAL A 29 -17.31 19.49 -31.30
C VAL A 29 -16.83 20.46 -30.22
N ILE A 30 -16.98 20.07 -28.96
CA ILE A 30 -16.38 20.78 -27.82
C ILE A 30 -14.91 20.36 -27.74
N SER A 31 -14.00 21.30 -27.97
CA SER A 31 -12.55 21.08 -27.84
C SER A 31 -12.07 21.82 -26.60
N TYR A 32 -11.51 21.11 -25.62
CA TYR A 32 -10.81 21.69 -24.48
C TYR A 32 -9.36 22.00 -24.88
N SER A 33 -8.82 23.17 -24.50
CA SER A 33 -7.41 23.51 -24.69
C SER A 33 -6.53 22.77 -23.66
N ALA A 34 -5.35 22.30 -24.07
CA ALA A 34 -4.37 21.66 -23.17
C ALA A 34 -4.00 22.52 -21.95
N GLU A 35 -4.11 23.85 -22.02
CA GLU A 35 -3.89 24.77 -20.90
C GLU A 35 -4.87 24.60 -19.73
N SER A 36 -6.11 24.12 -19.95
CA SER A 36 -7.07 23.92 -18.85
C SER A 36 -6.78 22.65 -18.04
N LEU A 37 -6.20 21.63 -18.67
CA LEU A 37 -5.67 20.44 -18.00
C LEU A 37 -4.32 20.74 -17.32
N GLU A 38 -3.49 21.58 -17.94
CA GLU A 38 -2.23 22.03 -17.34
C GLU A 38 -2.46 22.92 -16.11
N GLN A 39 -3.47 23.79 -16.12
CA GLN A 39 -3.83 24.62 -14.95
C GLN A 39 -4.44 23.79 -13.81
N ALA A 40 -5.22 22.75 -14.12
CA ALA A 40 -5.72 21.80 -13.11
C ALA A 40 -4.56 20.95 -12.52
N SER A 41 -3.64 20.46 -13.36
CA SER A 41 -2.43 19.74 -12.93
C SER A 41 -1.48 20.64 -12.13
N ALA A 42 -1.33 21.92 -12.51
CA ALA A 42 -0.49 22.89 -11.81
C ALA A 42 -1.09 23.29 -10.46
N ALA A 43 -2.41 23.46 -10.38
CA ALA A 43 -3.11 23.68 -9.11
C ALA A 43 -2.95 22.47 -8.18
N TYR A 44 -3.06 21.25 -8.71
CA TYR A 44 -2.85 19.99 -7.98
C TYR A 44 -1.39 19.85 -7.48
N ARG A 45 -0.40 20.11 -8.33
CA ARG A 45 1.04 20.11 -7.97
C ARG A 45 1.38 21.16 -6.90
N THR A 46 0.69 22.31 -6.91
CA THR A 46 0.93 23.39 -5.95
C THR A 46 0.33 23.08 -4.58
N VAL A 47 -0.84 22.45 -4.52
CA VAL A 47 -1.46 22.00 -3.26
C VAL A 47 -0.60 20.91 -2.59
N ILE A 48 -0.10 19.94 -3.34
CA ILE A 48 0.80 18.89 -2.82
C ILE A 48 2.13 19.49 -2.32
N LYS A 49 2.74 20.42 -3.08
CA LYS A 49 3.97 21.11 -2.63
C LYS A 49 3.76 22.03 -1.43
N SER A 50 2.61 22.70 -1.31
CA SER A 50 2.36 23.62 -0.19
C SER A 50 2.21 22.89 1.15
N ARG A 51 1.71 21.64 1.17
CA ARG A 51 1.64 20.84 2.41
C ARG A 51 2.98 20.22 2.81
N SER A 52 3.87 19.93 1.86
CA SER A 52 5.24 19.48 2.17
C SER A 52 6.21 20.61 2.53
N VAL A 53 5.92 21.87 2.13
CA VAL A 53 6.82 23.02 2.34
C VAL A 53 6.50 23.87 3.58
N ILE A 54 5.32 23.75 4.21
CA ILE A 54 4.94 24.54 5.41
C ILE A 54 5.56 24.01 6.72
N ARG A 55 6.62 23.19 6.65
CA ARG A 55 7.46 22.87 7.84
C ARG A 55 8.95 23.06 7.66
N ASN A 56 9.40 23.76 6.60
CA ASN A 56 10.82 24.07 6.42
C ASN A 56 11.03 25.53 5.98
N ARG A 57 11.29 26.41 6.96
CA ARG A 57 11.98 27.73 6.93
C ARG A 57 11.86 28.27 8.36
N TYR A 58 12.88 28.25 9.22
CA TYR A 58 14.10 29.07 9.20
C TYR A 58 15.20 28.42 10.06
N PRO A 59 16.48 28.44 9.64
CA PRO A 59 17.59 28.53 10.58
C PRO A 59 18.05 30.00 10.72
N ILE A 60 18.70 30.31 11.84
CA ILE A 60 19.44 31.56 12.18
C ILE A 60 18.68 32.54 13.08
N PHE A 61 18.94 32.46 14.38
CA PHE A 61 19.51 33.57 15.17
C PHE A 61 20.32 32.99 16.34
N LYS A 62 21.57 33.44 16.48
CA LYS A 62 22.47 33.18 17.61
C LYS A 62 22.52 34.41 18.51
N ASN A 63 22.70 34.14 19.81
CA ASN A 63 23.24 34.97 20.90
C ASN A 63 22.30 35.87 21.73
N LEU A 64 22.18 35.50 23.02
CA LEU A 64 22.40 36.39 24.16
C LEU A 64 22.92 35.60 25.39
N GLN A 65 24.19 35.84 25.69
CA GLN A 65 24.90 35.88 26.98
C GLN A 65 24.39 35.05 28.20
N SER A 66 25.27 34.15 28.69
CA SER A 66 25.93 34.34 30.01
C SER A 66 27.20 33.46 30.12
N CYS A 67 28.24 34.01 30.74
CA CYS A 67 29.57 33.46 31.05
C CYS A 67 29.67 33.29 32.60
N PRO A 68 30.75 32.76 33.22
CA PRO A 68 31.93 32.03 32.70
C PRO A 68 32.36 30.80 33.57
N ALA A 69 33.30 29.99 33.08
CA ALA A 69 34.35 29.38 33.91
C ALA A 69 35.64 29.21 33.08
N ALA A 70 36.76 29.58 33.70
CA ALA A 70 38.06 29.82 33.08
C ALA A 70 39.01 28.62 33.12
N SER A 71 40.05 28.72 32.27
CA SER A 71 41.35 28.00 32.19
C SER A 71 41.51 27.34 30.82
N SER A 72 42.60 27.49 30.04
CA SER A 72 43.91 28.11 30.22
C SER A 72 44.62 28.15 28.85
N ILE A 73 45.27 29.29 28.53
CA ILE A 73 46.59 29.49 27.87
C ILE A 73 46.94 28.66 26.62
N GLY A 74 47.25 29.34 25.50
CA GLY A 74 48.20 28.81 24.49
C GLY A 74 48.10 29.37 23.06
N ALA A 75 48.78 30.50 22.82
CA ALA A 75 49.23 31.11 21.55
C ALA A 75 49.09 30.35 20.21
N LEU A 76 48.64 31.05 19.14
CA LEU A 76 49.48 31.58 18.03
C LEU A 76 48.62 32.21 16.91
N ILE A 77 48.97 33.45 16.54
CA ILE A 77 48.46 34.22 15.40
C ILE A 77 49.53 34.24 14.30
N LYS A 78 49.15 34.04 13.03
CA LYS A 78 49.79 34.63 11.83
C LYS A 78 48.79 34.75 10.65
N ASP A 79 48.23 35.96 10.51
CA ASP A 79 48.17 36.86 9.32
C ASP A 79 47.71 36.41 7.89
N PRO A 80 47.27 37.36 7.01
CA PRO A 80 45.99 37.30 6.29
C PRO A 80 46.05 37.69 4.78
N ALA A 81 44.91 37.70 4.08
CA ALA A 81 44.61 38.47 2.85
C ALA A 81 43.09 38.31 2.56
N VAL A 82 42.17 39.28 2.67
CA VAL A 82 41.95 40.59 1.97
C VAL A 82 42.05 40.42 0.44
N VAL A 83 41.05 40.63 -0.42
CA VAL A 83 40.26 41.84 -0.81
C VAL A 83 39.14 41.30 -1.77
N GLY A 84 37.92 41.81 -1.90
CA GLY A 84 37.25 43.00 -1.37
C GLY A 84 35.80 43.08 -1.89
N CYS A 85 34.97 43.77 -1.11
CA CYS A 85 33.66 44.26 -1.50
C CYS A 85 33.79 45.58 -2.28
N SER A 86 32.87 45.84 -3.21
CA SER A 86 32.55 47.20 -3.65
C SER A 86 31.04 47.40 -3.55
N TYR A 87 30.64 48.33 -2.68
CA TYR A 87 29.32 48.93 -2.63
C TYR A 87 29.29 50.13 -3.58
N LEU A 88 28.17 50.32 -4.29
CA LEU A 88 27.76 51.65 -4.72
C LEU A 88 26.23 51.74 -4.65
N HIS A 89 25.81 52.80 -3.98
CA HIS A 89 24.47 53.14 -3.57
C HIS A 89 23.92 54.21 -4.54
N VAL A 90 22.59 54.34 -4.58
CA VAL A 90 21.78 55.55 -4.85
C VAL A 90 20.93 55.59 -6.13
N ASN A 91 19.61 55.59 -5.85
CA ASN A 91 18.49 56.38 -6.39
C ASN A 91 17.45 55.80 -7.36
N SER A 92 16.22 56.02 -6.88
CA SER A 92 14.91 56.02 -7.52
C SER A 92 14.83 56.86 -8.79
N GLY A 93 14.20 56.29 -9.82
CA GLY A 93 13.68 57.00 -10.98
C GLY A 93 12.80 56.05 -11.80
N GLU A 94 11.51 56.38 -11.91
CA GLU A 94 10.62 55.82 -12.92
C GLU A 94 11.18 56.11 -14.31
N LEU A 95 11.32 55.08 -15.16
CA LEU A 95 11.37 55.23 -16.61
C LEU A 95 10.83 53.97 -17.27
N SER A 96 9.70 54.15 -17.95
CA SER A 96 9.09 53.24 -18.89
C SER A 96 9.88 53.22 -20.20
N GLU A 97 10.36 52.07 -20.67
CA GLU A 97 10.68 51.89 -22.09
C GLU A 97 10.32 50.49 -22.59
N HIS A 98 9.60 50.49 -23.71
CA HIS A 98 9.17 49.35 -24.49
C HIS A 98 10.31 48.84 -25.38
N ILE A 99 10.52 47.52 -25.44
CA ILE A 99 11.36 46.89 -26.47
C ILE A 99 10.45 46.28 -27.54
N ILE A 100 10.59 46.79 -28.76
CA ILE A 100 9.98 46.29 -30.01
C ILE A 100 11.05 45.44 -30.72
N ILE A 101 10.72 44.19 -31.09
CA ILE A 101 11.56 43.37 -31.97
C ILE A 101 10.82 43.11 -33.28
N ARG A 102 11.42 43.59 -34.38
CA ARG A 102 11.03 43.37 -35.78
C ARG A 102 11.83 42.18 -36.32
N ILE A 103 11.19 41.28 -37.09
CA ILE A 103 11.90 40.29 -37.93
C ILE A 103 11.34 40.39 -39.35
N GLU A 104 12.22 40.73 -40.29
CA GLU A 104 11.99 40.70 -41.74
C GLU A 104 12.61 39.43 -42.33
N ALA A 105 11.97 38.84 -43.35
CA ALA A 105 12.46 37.69 -44.09
C ALA A 105 12.43 37.99 -45.60
N PRO A 106 13.40 37.48 -46.37
CA PRO A 106 13.26 37.32 -47.82
C PRO A 106 13.53 35.87 -48.30
N LEU A 107 12.80 35.48 -49.35
CA LEU A 107 13.10 34.43 -50.36
C LEU A 107 13.20 35.17 -51.74
N PRO A 108 13.55 34.59 -52.94
CA PRO A 108 13.35 33.19 -53.40
C PRO A 108 14.30 32.64 -54.54
N PHE A 109 13.91 31.46 -55.09
CA PHE A 109 14.19 30.83 -56.43
C PHE A 109 15.47 29.98 -56.62
N SER A 110 15.55 28.85 -57.38
CA SER A 110 14.70 28.14 -58.38
C SER A 110 15.19 26.67 -58.63
N SER A 111 14.37 25.83 -59.30
CA SER A 111 14.50 24.39 -59.66
C SER A 111 15.21 24.13 -61.03
N PRO A 112 15.13 22.96 -61.76
CA PRO A 112 14.85 21.53 -61.46
C PRO A 112 15.79 20.49 -62.19
N SER A 113 15.80 19.20 -61.79
CA SER A 113 15.69 17.98 -62.66
C SER A 113 15.95 16.67 -61.90
N SER A 114 15.14 15.63 -62.18
CA SER A 114 15.05 14.28 -61.56
C SER A 114 15.84 13.21 -62.36
N PRO A 115 15.72 11.86 -62.14
CA PRO A 115 15.26 11.05 -60.98
C PRO A 115 16.22 9.89 -60.59
N LEU A 116 16.08 9.33 -59.37
CA LEU A 116 15.86 7.89 -59.09
C LEU A 116 16.22 7.48 -57.64
N SER A 117 15.17 7.06 -56.94
CA SER A 117 15.07 5.86 -56.08
C SER A 117 15.75 5.78 -54.70
N PHE A 118 14.85 5.53 -53.72
CA PHE A 118 14.96 4.80 -52.45
C PHE A 118 15.36 5.52 -51.14
N LEU A 119 14.48 5.31 -50.15
CA LEU A 119 14.60 5.37 -48.68
C LEU A 119 14.57 6.73 -47.99
N SER A 120 13.38 7.07 -47.45
CA SER A 120 13.19 8.08 -46.39
C SER A 120 11.74 7.98 -45.85
N PHE A 121 11.28 8.45 -44.68
CA PHE A 121 11.66 9.46 -43.67
C PHE A 121 10.74 9.16 -42.44
N GLY A 122 10.99 9.46 -41.16
CA GLY A 122 11.86 10.48 -40.55
C GLY A 122 11.18 11.85 -40.49
N LEU A 123 10.46 12.13 -39.39
CA LEU A 123 10.05 13.44 -38.79
C LEU A 123 9.65 14.64 -39.67
N PHE A 124 8.58 15.34 -39.25
CA PHE A 124 8.22 16.79 -39.36
C PHE A 124 6.67 16.87 -39.45
N ARG A 125 5.88 17.82 -38.86
CA ARG A 125 6.08 19.22 -38.47
C ARG A 125 4.80 19.71 -37.72
N MET A 126 4.97 20.63 -36.76
CA MET A 126 3.92 21.53 -36.25
C MET A 126 3.70 22.75 -37.17
N PHE A 127 2.56 23.43 -36.97
CA PHE A 127 2.14 24.79 -37.36
C PHE A 127 1.19 24.97 -38.55
N SER A 128 -0.05 25.32 -38.22
CA SER A 128 -0.83 26.46 -38.75
C SER A 128 -2.08 26.62 -37.85
N ARG A 129 -2.72 27.76 -37.58
CA ARG A 129 -2.53 29.20 -37.79
C ARG A 129 -3.68 29.83 -36.98
N GLY A 130 -3.42 30.85 -36.15
CA GLY A 130 -4.46 31.73 -35.61
C GLY A 130 -4.61 32.97 -36.49
N VAL A 131 -5.85 33.41 -36.74
CA VAL A 131 -6.19 34.72 -37.35
C VAL A 131 -7.51 35.24 -36.75
N LEU A 132 -7.40 36.36 -36.01
CA LEU A 132 -8.32 37.51 -35.78
C LEU A 132 -9.71 37.27 -35.12
N LEU A 133 -9.95 37.72 -33.88
CA LEU A 133 -10.46 39.07 -33.44
C LEU A 133 -11.79 39.49 -34.11
N ALA A 134 -12.80 40.10 -33.48
CA ALA A 134 -13.16 40.50 -32.12
C ALA A 134 -14.50 41.27 -32.22
N ILE A 135 -15.36 41.29 -31.19
CA ILE A 135 -16.25 42.43 -30.86
C ILE A 135 -16.43 42.46 -29.33
N GLY A 136 -16.25 43.64 -28.72
CA GLY A 136 -16.38 43.87 -27.28
C GLY A 136 -17.52 44.80 -26.87
N VAL A 137 -17.55 45.03 -25.54
CA VAL A 137 -18.20 46.11 -24.74
C VAL A 137 -19.75 45.98 -24.66
N VAL A 138 -20.46 46.07 -23.52
CA VAL A 138 -20.53 47.05 -22.40
C VAL A 138 -21.32 46.35 -21.25
N PHE A 139 -20.95 46.45 -19.96
CA PHE A 139 -21.61 47.33 -18.98
C PHE A 139 -20.77 47.58 -17.70
N ASN A 140 -20.55 48.88 -17.46
CA ASN A 140 -20.26 49.62 -16.22
C ASN A 140 -20.97 49.09 -14.95
N ALA A 141 -20.64 49.41 -13.69
CA ALA A 141 -19.58 50.12 -12.96
C ALA A 141 -20.05 50.18 -11.48
N ILE A 142 -19.27 50.87 -10.62
CA ILE A 142 -19.48 51.20 -9.19
C ILE A 142 -18.83 50.16 -8.26
N GLY A 143 -17.83 50.43 -7.41
CA GLY A 143 -17.18 51.67 -6.98
C GLY A 143 -16.42 51.41 -5.66
N THR A 144 -15.10 51.53 -5.70
CA THR A 144 -14.09 51.88 -4.66
C THR A 144 -14.42 51.85 -3.16
N SER A 145 -13.59 51.17 -2.36
CA SER A 145 -12.59 51.80 -1.45
C SER A 145 -11.83 50.75 -0.62
N ALA A 146 -10.51 50.67 -0.81
CA ALA A 146 -9.60 49.86 0.00
C ALA A 146 -8.67 50.79 0.79
N SER A 147 -8.86 50.86 2.11
CA SER A 147 -7.91 51.51 3.01
C SER A 147 -6.77 50.55 3.33
N ARG A 148 -5.54 50.99 3.05
CA ARG A 148 -4.30 50.34 3.50
C ARG A 148 -4.19 50.47 5.02
N HIS A 149 -4.06 49.36 5.74
CA HIS A 149 -3.50 49.35 7.09
C HIS A 149 -2.20 48.55 7.12
N LEU A 150 -1.15 49.24 7.58
CA LEU A 150 0.18 48.73 7.90
C LEU A 150 0.07 47.70 9.04
N TYR A 151 0.56 46.48 8.82
CA TYR A 151 0.65 45.46 9.87
C TYR A 151 1.88 45.72 10.75
N ASN A 152 1.62 45.92 12.03
CA ASN A 152 2.60 46.06 13.10
C ASN A 152 2.87 44.66 13.70
N THR A 153 4.08 44.13 13.52
CA THR A 153 4.52 42.79 13.94
C THR A 153 4.80 42.69 15.44
N THR A 154 3.78 42.79 16.30
CA THR A 154 3.98 42.55 17.75
C THR A 154 2.80 41.95 18.53
N GLN A 155 1.88 41.23 17.88
CA GLN A 155 0.90 40.41 18.61
C GLN A 155 0.74 39.05 17.94
N ILE A 156 1.64 38.13 18.28
CA ILE A 156 1.42 36.69 18.13
C ILE A 156 1.39 36.14 19.54
N LEU A 157 0.16 35.93 20.05
CA LEU A 157 -0.23 34.97 21.10
C LEU A 157 -1.70 35.26 21.41
N GLU A 158 -2.56 35.09 20.42
CA GLU A 158 -3.99 34.85 20.67
C GLU A 158 -4.30 33.44 20.18
N THR A 159 -4.57 32.57 21.15
CA THR A 159 -5.24 31.30 20.97
C THR A 159 -6.54 31.53 20.19
N ARG A 160 -6.52 31.30 18.88
CA ARG A 160 -7.75 31.16 18.10
C ARG A 160 -8.39 29.83 18.46
N THR A 161 -9.40 29.86 19.31
CA THR A 161 -10.53 28.94 19.15
C THR A 161 -11.09 29.19 17.75
N LEU A 162 -11.04 28.17 16.89
CA LEU A 162 -11.61 28.21 15.55
C LEU A 162 -13.13 28.22 15.68
N ASP A 163 -13.74 29.40 15.70
CA ASP A 163 -15.21 29.56 15.78
C ASP A 163 -15.95 29.08 14.51
N SER A 164 -15.22 28.64 13.48
CA SER A 164 -15.76 27.89 12.33
C SER A 164 -14.64 27.12 11.64
N PRO A 165 -14.42 25.83 11.96
CA PRO A 165 -13.53 25.00 11.18
C PRO A 165 -14.06 24.86 9.76
N TYR A 166 -13.17 24.82 8.77
CA TYR A 166 -13.59 24.56 7.39
C TYR A 166 -14.17 23.13 7.29
N PRO A 167 -15.20 22.87 6.46
CA PRO A 167 -15.87 21.55 6.38
C PRO A 167 -14.99 20.36 5.98
N TYR A 168 -13.74 20.62 5.57
CA TYR A 168 -12.75 19.62 5.17
C TYR A 168 -11.65 19.38 6.22
N GLU A 169 -11.62 20.12 7.33
CA GLU A 169 -10.60 19.97 8.39
C GLU A 169 -11.03 18.99 9.48
N PHE A 170 -12.30 18.66 9.53
CA PHE A 170 -12.84 17.61 10.37
C PHE A 170 -13.97 16.95 9.59
N PRO A 171 -14.19 15.63 9.70
CA PRO A 171 -15.46 15.05 9.30
C PRO A 171 -16.55 15.85 10.04
N ALA A 172 -17.48 16.45 9.31
CA ALA A 172 -18.72 16.87 9.92
C ALA A 172 -19.37 15.59 10.47
N LEU A 173 -19.18 15.34 11.77
CA LEU A 173 -19.94 14.32 12.47
C LEU A 173 -21.39 14.64 12.17
N GLN A 174 -22.10 13.68 11.59
CA GLN A 174 -23.41 13.97 11.04
C GLN A 174 -24.38 14.27 12.18
N ASP A 175 -25.10 15.39 12.04
CA ASP A 175 -26.25 15.72 12.87
C ASP A 175 -27.54 15.33 12.12
N GLY A 176 -28.63 15.07 12.84
CA GLY A 176 -29.94 14.76 12.24
C GLY A 176 -30.08 13.31 11.76
N ALA A 177 -30.83 13.07 10.67
CA ALA A 177 -31.26 11.73 10.24
C ALA A 177 -30.10 10.77 9.89
N ASN A 178 -28.91 11.30 9.62
CA ASN A 178 -27.76 10.49 9.22
C ASN A 178 -26.72 10.30 10.35
N ALA A 179 -26.96 10.83 11.56
CA ALA A 179 -26.09 10.66 12.73
C ALA A 179 -25.75 9.19 13.08
N ASN A 180 -26.55 8.25 12.56
CA ASN A 180 -26.39 6.81 12.74
C ASN A 180 -25.62 6.10 11.60
N SER A 181 -24.99 6.82 10.66
CA SER A 181 -24.27 6.22 9.52
C SER A 181 -22.84 5.76 9.83
N GLY A 182 -22.43 5.80 11.10
CA GLY A 182 -21.07 5.50 11.54
C GLY A 182 -20.20 6.76 11.67
N GLN A 183 -18.98 6.60 12.22
CA GLN A 183 -18.08 7.74 12.48
C GLN A 183 -17.40 8.27 11.20
N PHE A 184 -17.19 7.42 10.20
CA PHE A 184 -16.55 7.75 8.94
C PHE A 184 -17.34 7.16 7.75
N PRO A 185 -18.55 7.67 7.45
CA PRO A 185 -19.36 7.13 6.35
C PRO A 185 -18.70 7.41 5.01
N MET A 186 -18.63 6.40 4.12
CA MET A 186 -18.12 6.58 2.77
C MET A 186 -19.25 7.07 1.84
N PRO A 187 -19.11 8.24 1.17
CA PRO A 187 -20.12 8.72 0.24
C PRO A 187 -20.22 7.83 -1.01
N SER A 188 -21.38 7.83 -1.66
CA SER A 188 -21.54 7.18 -2.97
C SER A 188 -20.65 7.85 -4.02
N CYS A 189 -19.97 7.03 -4.82
CA CYS A 189 -19.16 7.45 -5.95
C CYS A 189 -20.01 7.49 -7.22
N ASN A 190 -20.47 8.66 -7.64
CA ASN A 190 -21.30 8.83 -8.85
C ASN A 190 -22.55 7.91 -8.86
N GLY A 191 -23.21 7.70 -7.72
CA GLY A 191 -24.38 6.83 -7.59
C GLY A 191 -24.04 5.34 -7.39
N PHE A 192 -22.76 4.98 -7.32
CA PHE A 192 -22.27 3.65 -6.98
C PHE A 192 -21.79 3.59 -5.51
N THR A 193 -21.99 2.47 -4.81
CA THR A 193 -21.49 2.26 -3.44
C THR A 193 -20.13 1.56 -3.47
N LEU A 194 -19.04 2.29 -3.25
CA LEU A 194 -17.68 1.71 -3.27
C LEU A 194 -17.33 0.92 -2.00
N GLU A 195 -17.94 1.25 -0.86
CA GLU A 195 -17.69 0.57 0.40
C GLU A 195 -18.05 -0.91 0.29
N GLU A 196 -17.06 -1.78 0.53
CA GLU A 196 -17.15 -3.24 0.41
C GLU A 196 -17.45 -3.76 -1.01
N ALA A 197 -17.33 -2.93 -2.04
CA ALA A 197 -17.44 -3.39 -3.43
C ALA A 197 -16.31 -4.39 -3.76
N THR A 198 -16.65 -5.45 -4.49
CA THR A 198 -15.69 -6.45 -5.00
C THR A 198 -15.09 -6.01 -6.34
N ILE A 199 -13.98 -6.63 -6.75
CA ILE A 199 -13.36 -6.37 -8.06
C ILE A 199 -14.33 -6.72 -9.20
N ASP A 200 -15.14 -7.78 -9.05
CA ASP A 200 -16.14 -8.14 -10.06
C ASP A 200 -17.22 -7.05 -10.22
N GLN A 201 -17.73 -6.51 -9.12
CA GLN A 201 -18.69 -5.41 -9.14
C GLN A 201 -18.08 -4.13 -9.74
N MET A 202 -16.80 -3.88 -9.44
CA MET A 202 -16.03 -2.79 -10.07
C MET A 202 -15.88 -2.99 -11.57
N GLN A 203 -15.48 -4.17 -12.02
CA GLN A 203 -15.35 -4.47 -13.44
C GLN A 203 -16.69 -4.38 -14.16
N GLU A 204 -17.79 -4.79 -13.54
CA GLU A 204 -19.14 -4.63 -14.09
C GLU A 204 -19.48 -3.14 -14.28
N ALA A 205 -19.24 -2.30 -13.28
CA ALA A 205 -19.50 -0.87 -13.34
C ALA A 205 -18.63 -0.15 -14.39
N LEU A 206 -17.34 -0.50 -14.47
CA LEU A 206 -16.40 0.02 -15.47
C LEU A 206 -16.80 -0.41 -16.89
N SER A 207 -17.23 -1.66 -17.06
CA SER A 207 -17.63 -2.20 -18.37
C SER A 207 -18.94 -1.61 -18.88
N LYS A 208 -19.88 -1.27 -17.97
CA LYS A 208 -21.12 -0.58 -18.31
C LYS A 208 -20.94 0.93 -18.52
N GLY A 209 -19.77 1.47 -18.19
CA GLY A 209 -19.51 2.92 -18.21
C GLY A 209 -20.29 3.70 -17.16
N THR A 210 -20.84 3.04 -16.14
CA THR A 210 -21.43 3.71 -14.98
C THR A 210 -20.36 4.34 -14.08
N LEU A 211 -19.15 3.79 -14.14
CA LEU A 211 -17.94 4.35 -13.56
C LEU A 211 -16.80 4.32 -14.59
N THR A 212 -15.81 5.17 -14.36
CA THR A 212 -14.49 5.18 -15.01
C THR A 212 -13.42 4.98 -13.95
N SER A 213 -12.25 4.48 -14.32
CA SER A 213 -11.11 4.33 -13.40
C SER A 213 -10.70 5.65 -12.78
N VAL A 214 -10.73 6.76 -13.54
CA VAL A 214 -10.50 8.10 -12.99
C VAL A 214 -11.51 8.44 -11.88
N GLN A 215 -12.80 8.16 -12.09
CA GLN A 215 -13.81 8.40 -11.06
C GLN A 215 -13.59 7.54 -9.81
N VAL A 216 -13.28 6.25 -9.99
CA VAL A 216 -12.98 5.34 -8.87
C VAL A 216 -11.79 5.86 -8.07
N VAL A 217 -10.70 6.21 -8.73
CA VAL A 217 -9.50 6.79 -8.09
C VAL A 217 -9.84 8.06 -7.32
N MET A 218 -10.57 8.99 -7.93
CA MET A 218 -10.95 10.25 -7.27
C MET A 218 -11.79 10.03 -6.01
N CYS A 219 -12.70 9.05 -6.03
CA CYS A 219 -13.49 8.70 -4.85
C CYS A 219 -12.63 8.04 -3.76
N TYR A 220 -11.64 7.21 -4.10
CA TYR A 220 -10.68 6.70 -3.11
C TYR A 220 -9.77 7.79 -2.55
N ILE A 221 -9.34 8.77 -3.36
CA ILE A 221 -8.59 9.95 -2.86
C ILE A 221 -9.44 10.73 -1.84
N GLN A 222 -10.74 10.89 -2.06
CA GLN A 222 -11.64 11.51 -1.09
C GLN A 222 -11.71 10.70 0.21
N ARG A 223 -11.74 9.37 0.12
CA ARG A 223 -11.68 8.49 1.29
C ARG A 223 -10.38 8.65 2.07
N ILE A 224 -9.24 8.73 1.37
CA ILE A 224 -7.93 9.00 2.00
C ILE A 224 -7.98 10.30 2.79
N TRP A 225 -8.48 11.39 2.21
CA TRP A 225 -8.59 12.66 2.92
C TRP A 225 -9.51 12.60 4.14
N GLN A 226 -10.49 11.70 4.16
CA GLN A 226 -11.41 11.53 5.27
C GLN A 226 -10.80 10.74 6.45
N THR A 227 -9.96 9.74 6.16
CA THR A 227 -9.55 8.75 7.18
C THR A 227 -8.06 8.72 7.48
N ASP A 228 -7.21 9.07 6.53
CA ASP A 228 -5.77 8.79 6.63
C ASP A 228 -5.05 9.66 7.65
N GLU A 229 -5.57 10.83 8.01
CA GLU A 229 -5.01 11.63 9.11
C GLU A 229 -5.10 10.94 10.48
N TYR A 230 -6.00 9.96 10.59
CA TYR A 230 -6.23 9.15 11.79
C TYR A 230 -5.41 7.85 11.74
N ILE A 231 -5.52 7.11 10.63
CA ILE A 231 -4.94 5.77 10.52
C ILE A 231 -3.54 5.73 9.90
N ARG A 232 -3.10 6.81 9.23
CA ARG A 232 -1.80 6.92 8.56
C ARG A 232 -1.39 5.66 7.80
N SER A 233 -2.29 5.17 6.95
CA SER A 233 -2.06 3.99 6.13
C SER A 233 -1.37 4.31 4.81
N ILE A 234 -1.38 5.57 4.36
CA ILE A 234 -0.73 6.02 3.13
C ILE A 234 0.61 6.72 3.44
N MET A 235 1.68 6.20 2.87
CA MET A 235 3.01 6.81 2.94
C MET A 235 3.14 7.93 1.91
N GLU A 236 2.76 7.63 0.66
CA GLU A 236 2.86 8.56 -0.46
C GLU A 236 1.84 8.20 -1.54
N LEU A 237 1.17 9.20 -2.11
CA LEU A 237 0.27 9.02 -3.24
C LEU A 237 1.03 9.14 -4.56
N ASN A 238 0.68 8.30 -5.54
CA ASN A 238 1.26 8.38 -6.86
C ASN A 238 0.79 9.67 -7.56
N PRO A 239 1.70 10.63 -7.87
CA PRO A 239 1.30 11.88 -8.51
C PRO A 239 0.84 11.68 -9.96
N ASP A 240 1.16 10.54 -10.58
CA ASP A 240 0.81 10.20 -11.96
C ASP A 240 -0.48 9.36 -12.04
N ILE A 241 -1.14 9.10 -10.90
CA ILE A 241 -2.29 8.18 -10.78
C ILE A 241 -3.47 8.49 -11.70
N LEU A 242 -3.83 9.77 -11.85
CA LEU A 242 -4.98 10.17 -12.67
C LEU A 242 -4.69 9.99 -14.16
N ASP A 243 -3.43 10.22 -14.58
CA ASP A 243 -2.99 10.01 -15.95
C ASP A 243 -2.97 8.50 -16.27
N ILE A 244 -2.48 7.67 -15.34
CA ILE A 244 -2.53 6.21 -15.45
C ILE A 244 -3.98 5.72 -15.58
N ALA A 245 -4.87 6.16 -14.68
CA ALA A 245 -6.28 5.79 -14.72
C ALA A 245 -6.96 6.22 -16.03
N ALA A 246 -6.73 7.46 -16.48
CA ALA A 246 -7.28 7.96 -17.73
C ALA A 246 -6.79 7.18 -18.96
N SER A 247 -5.53 6.72 -18.94
CA SER A 247 -4.99 5.88 -20.01
C SER A 247 -5.71 4.52 -20.09
N LEU A 248 -6.02 3.92 -18.94
CA LEU A 248 -6.73 2.64 -18.86
C LEU A 248 -8.21 2.78 -19.22
N ASP A 249 -8.84 3.91 -18.89
CA ASP A 249 -10.17 4.25 -19.38
C ASP A 249 -10.20 4.38 -20.91
N LEU A 250 -9.18 5.01 -21.50
CA LEU A 250 -9.05 5.12 -22.96
C LEU A 250 -8.84 3.75 -23.61
N GLU A 251 -8.01 2.89 -23.04
CA GLU A 251 -7.83 1.52 -23.51
C GLU A 251 -9.16 0.76 -23.50
N ARG A 252 -9.90 0.82 -22.39
CA ARG A 252 -11.21 0.18 -22.26
C ARG A 252 -12.19 0.69 -23.32
N LYS A 253 -12.26 2.01 -23.52
CA LYS A 253 -13.09 2.65 -24.55
C LYS A 253 -12.73 2.18 -25.98
N ASN A 254 -11.46 1.89 -26.22
CA ASN A 254 -10.95 1.37 -27.49
C ASN A 254 -11.07 -0.16 -27.61
N GLY A 255 -11.73 -0.84 -26.67
CA GLY A 255 -11.90 -2.30 -26.67
C GLY A 255 -10.67 -3.09 -26.23
N HIS A 256 -9.69 -2.44 -25.61
CA HIS A 256 -8.51 -3.09 -25.04
C HIS A 256 -8.64 -3.21 -23.52
N VAL A 257 -9.02 -4.39 -23.04
CA VAL A 257 -9.12 -4.71 -21.61
C VAL A 257 -8.10 -5.81 -21.30
N ARG A 258 -7.22 -5.56 -20.33
CA ARG A 258 -6.07 -6.42 -20.01
C ARG A 258 -6.39 -7.59 -19.07
N GLY A 259 -7.58 -7.60 -18.46
CA GLY A 259 -8.03 -8.65 -17.56
C GLY A 259 -8.87 -8.12 -16.38
N PRO A 260 -9.08 -8.93 -15.34
CA PRO A 260 -9.89 -8.56 -14.16
C PRO A 260 -9.37 -7.34 -13.38
N LEU A 261 -8.07 -7.05 -13.49
CA LEU A 261 -7.43 -5.92 -12.80
C LEU A 261 -7.40 -4.63 -13.63
N HIS A 262 -7.91 -4.63 -14.87
CA HIS A 262 -7.87 -3.47 -15.75
C HIS A 262 -8.63 -2.28 -15.15
N GLY A 263 -7.91 -1.24 -14.77
CA GLY A 263 -8.48 -0.03 -14.17
C GLY A 263 -8.77 -0.13 -12.67
N ILE A 264 -8.32 -1.19 -11.98
CA ILE A 264 -8.57 -1.43 -10.56
C ILE A 264 -7.46 -0.79 -9.71
N PRO A 265 -7.78 0.06 -8.71
CA PRO A 265 -6.77 0.71 -7.87
C PRO A 265 -6.19 -0.19 -6.77
N PHE A 266 -4.86 -0.13 -6.59
CA PHE A 266 -4.13 -0.91 -5.59
C PHE A 266 -3.02 -0.11 -4.90
N LEU A 267 -2.57 -0.58 -3.74
CA LEU A 267 -1.45 -0.02 -2.99
C LEU A 267 -0.30 -1.03 -2.88
N VAL A 268 0.93 -0.54 -2.66
CA VAL A 268 2.08 -1.37 -2.33
C VAL A 268 2.70 -0.91 -1.03
N LYS A 269 3.18 -1.82 -0.19
CA LYS A 269 3.99 -1.47 0.98
C LYS A 269 5.23 -0.67 0.55
N ASP A 270 5.63 0.34 1.34
CA ASP A 270 6.73 1.28 0.99
C ASP A 270 8.14 0.64 0.96
N ASN A 271 8.27 -0.67 1.16
CA ASN A 271 9.48 -1.43 0.87
C ASN A 271 9.50 -2.05 -0.54
N ILE A 272 8.46 -1.85 -1.36
CA ILE A 272 8.36 -2.38 -2.73
C ILE A 272 8.72 -1.26 -3.73
N ALA A 273 9.70 -1.50 -4.60
CA ALA A 273 10.17 -0.51 -5.57
C ALA A 273 9.10 -0.16 -6.61
N THR A 274 8.90 1.14 -6.83
CA THR A 274 8.11 1.68 -7.94
C THR A 274 8.93 2.75 -8.64
N LYS A 275 8.87 2.80 -9.97
CA LYS A 275 9.67 3.71 -10.80
C LYS A 275 8.93 5.00 -11.16
N ASP A 276 7.74 5.18 -10.61
CA ASP A 276 6.98 6.43 -10.64
C ASP A 276 7.71 7.55 -9.90
N LYS A 277 7.08 8.74 -9.84
CA LYS A 277 7.57 9.87 -9.04
C LYS A 277 7.19 9.72 -7.57
N MET A 278 7.56 8.58 -6.98
CA MET A 278 7.40 8.23 -5.57
C MET A 278 8.70 7.63 -5.04
N GLU A 279 8.81 7.53 -3.72
CA GLU A 279 10.02 7.07 -3.03
C GLU A 279 9.78 5.70 -2.38
N THR A 280 10.76 4.79 -2.44
CA THR A 280 10.74 3.50 -1.72
C THR A 280 11.70 3.58 -0.55
N THR A 281 11.16 3.69 0.67
CA THR A 281 11.98 4.12 1.82
C THR A 281 12.03 3.13 2.99
N ALA A 282 11.24 2.06 2.94
CA ALA A 282 11.00 1.18 4.10
C ALA A 282 10.65 1.98 5.37
N GLY A 283 10.01 3.14 5.22
CA GLY A 283 9.61 4.02 6.31
C GLY A 283 10.70 4.93 6.91
N SER A 284 11.98 4.82 6.51
CA SER A 284 13.05 5.66 7.06
C SER A 284 13.26 6.94 6.24
N TRP A 285 13.56 8.07 6.88
CA TRP A 285 13.95 9.29 6.15
C TRP A 285 15.28 9.14 5.43
N MET A 286 16.11 8.17 5.83
CA MET A 286 17.43 7.92 5.26
C MET A 286 17.37 7.65 3.75
N LEU A 287 16.35 6.92 3.29
CA LEU A 287 16.20 6.58 1.87
C LEU A 287 15.43 7.62 1.06
N LEU A 288 14.96 8.71 1.69
CA LEU A 288 14.22 9.76 0.97
C LEU A 288 15.09 10.35 -0.16
N GLY A 289 14.57 10.29 -1.39
CA GLY A 289 15.24 10.77 -2.59
C GLY A 289 16.13 9.72 -3.27
N SER A 290 16.21 8.50 -2.73
CA SER A 290 16.96 7.41 -3.36
C SER A 290 16.23 6.90 -4.61
N VAL A 291 16.94 6.81 -5.73
CA VAL A 291 16.32 6.36 -6.99
C VAL A 291 16.54 4.86 -7.20
N VAL A 292 15.47 4.10 -7.07
CA VAL A 292 15.42 2.69 -7.46
C VAL A 292 15.68 2.55 -8.96
N PRO A 293 16.37 1.49 -9.44
CA PRO A 293 16.71 1.36 -10.86
C PRO A 293 15.49 1.04 -11.74
N ARG A 294 14.44 0.42 -11.19
CA ARG A 294 13.26 -0.08 -11.91
C ARG A 294 12.13 -0.46 -10.94
N ASP A 295 10.95 -0.76 -11.47
CA ASP A 295 9.85 -1.39 -10.72
C ASP A 295 10.29 -2.72 -10.12
N ALA A 296 9.76 -3.04 -8.95
CA ALA A 296 9.73 -4.42 -8.45
C ALA A 296 8.97 -5.30 -9.44
N HIS A 297 9.34 -6.58 -9.52
CA HIS A 297 8.74 -7.49 -10.52
C HIS A 297 7.21 -7.57 -10.39
N VAL A 298 6.72 -7.68 -9.16
CA VAL A 298 5.28 -7.75 -8.83
C VAL A 298 4.53 -6.50 -9.28
N VAL A 299 5.14 -5.31 -9.16
CA VAL A 299 4.55 -4.04 -9.62
C VAL A 299 4.47 -4.01 -11.15
N ARG A 300 5.55 -4.41 -11.83
CA ARG A 300 5.58 -4.51 -13.30
C ARG A 300 4.45 -5.41 -13.80
N ARG A 301 4.25 -6.59 -13.19
CA ARG A 301 3.17 -7.51 -13.57
C ARG A 301 1.78 -6.93 -13.35
N LEU A 302 1.56 -6.21 -12.24
CA LEU A 302 0.28 -5.52 -11.99
C LEU A 302 0.02 -4.39 -13.01
N ARG A 303 1.05 -3.70 -13.47
CA ARG A 303 0.91 -2.75 -14.58
C ARG A 303 0.55 -3.44 -15.89
N GLU A 304 1.18 -4.58 -16.16
CA GLU A 304 0.88 -5.41 -17.34
C GLU A 304 -0.57 -5.93 -17.32
N SER A 305 -1.13 -6.24 -16.14
CA SER A 305 -2.55 -6.61 -15.97
C SER A 305 -3.53 -5.42 -15.96
N GLY A 306 -3.01 -4.20 -16.05
CA GLY A 306 -3.80 -2.97 -16.14
C GLY A 306 -4.25 -2.40 -14.80
N ALA A 307 -3.65 -2.79 -13.67
CA ALA A 307 -3.98 -2.23 -12.37
C ALA A 307 -3.46 -0.77 -12.22
N VAL A 308 -4.14 0.03 -11.41
CA VAL A 308 -3.82 1.45 -11.14
C VAL A 308 -3.08 1.57 -9.80
N LEU A 309 -1.79 1.86 -9.84
CA LEU A 309 -1.00 2.05 -8.62
C LEU A 309 -1.39 3.37 -7.92
N MET A 310 -2.09 3.25 -6.78
CA MET A 310 -2.53 4.39 -5.98
C MET A 310 -1.38 5.11 -5.29
N GLY A 311 -0.39 4.35 -4.81
CA GLY A 311 0.70 4.86 -4.02
C GLY A 311 1.32 3.81 -3.11
N HIS A 312 2.18 4.28 -2.22
CA HIS A 312 2.81 3.46 -1.19
C HIS A 312 2.01 3.52 0.10
N ALA A 313 1.79 2.36 0.71
CA ALA A 313 1.23 2.20 2.04
C ALA A 313 2.36 2.25 3.08
N THR A 314 2.06 2.77 4.27
CA THR A 314 2.97 2.78 5.40
C THR A 314 3.27 1.37 5.92
N LEU A 315 4.34 1.27 6.71
CA LEU A 315 4.80 0.04 7.34
C LEU A 315 5.46 0.35 8.68
N SER A 316 5.66 -0.69 9.47
CA SER A 316 6.69 -0.69 10.50
C SER A 316 8.07 -0.57 9.86
N GLU A 317 8.90 0.31 10.39
CA GLU A 317 10.18 0.69 9.77
C GLU A 317 11.09 -0.51 9.53
N TRP A 318 11.69 -0.59 8.34
CA TRP A 318 12.57 -1.69 7.94
C TRP A 318 11.93 -3.08 8.05
N ALA A 319 10.61 -3.14 7.89
CA ALA A 319 9.84 -4.37 8.02
C ALA A 319 10.02 -5.09 9.37
N ASP A 320 10.25 -4.33 10.45
CA ASP A 320 10.51 -4.80 11.84
C ASP A 320 11.91 -5.33 12.14
N MET A 321 12.78 -5.45 11.15
CA MET A 321 14.17 -5.93 11.34
C MET A 321 15.02 -5.04 12.26
N ARG A 322 14.57 -3.81 12.52
CA ARG A 322 15.34 -2.81 13.25
C ARG A 322 15.58 -3.17 14.71
N THR A 323 14.54 -3.57 15.43
CA THR A 323 14.61 -3.79 16.88
C THR A 323 13.54 -4.76 17.35
N ASN A 324 13.78 -5.48 18.45
CA ASN A 324 12.79 -6.36 19.07
C ASN A 324 11.82 -5.63 20.01
N SER A 325 12.04 -4.34 20.29
CA SER A 325 11.17 -3.54 21.16
C SER A 325 10.78 -2.22 20.49
N TYR A 326 9.62 -2.24 19.85
CA TYR A 326 9.10 -1.16 19.03
C TYR A 326 7.58 -1.01 19.13
N SER A 327 7.08 0.10 18.57
CA SER A 327 5.67 0.32 18.31
C SER A 327 5.32 -0.17 16.90
N GLU A 328 4.65 -1.31 16.81
CA GLU A 328 4.20 -1.91 15.55
C GLU A 328 3.45 -0.90 14.68
N GLY A 329 3.76 -0.83 13.39
CA GLY A 329 3.20 0.11 12.42
C GLY A 329 3.80 1.52 12.46
N TYR A 330 4.80 1.78 13.30
CA TYR A 330 5.53 3.04 13.30
C TYR A 330 6.71 3.05 12.34
N SER A 331 6.87 4.15 11.62
CA SER A 331 8.13 4.50 10.97
C SER A 331 8.40 6.01 11.06
N ALA A 332 9.67 6.42 11.01
CA ALA A 332 10.04 7.82 11.14
C ALA A 332 9.39 8.69 10.05
N ARG A 333 9.26 8.17 8.82
CA ARG A 333 8.62 8.86 7.68
C ARG A 333 7.10 8.79 7.72
N GLY A 334 6.53 7.60 7.94
CA GLY A 334 5.08 7.37 7.90
C GLY A 334 4.34 7.82 9.17
N GLY A 335 5.05 7.92 10.29
CA GLY A 335 4.45 8.00 11.61
C GLY A 335 3.79 6.66 12.00
N GLN A 336 2.83 6.73 12.93
CA GLN A 336 2.12 5.55 13.43
C GLN A 336 0.91 5.19 12.57
N ALA A 337 1.05 4.12 11.78
CA ALA A 337 -0.07 3.44 11.14
C ALA A 337 -0.99 2.79 12.20
N ARG A 338 -2.30 2.73 11.95
CA ARG A 338 -3.29 2.20 12.89
C ARG A 338 -4.36 1.38 12.18
N SER A 339 -4.93 0.41 12.90
CA SER A 339 -6.10 -0.31 12.41
C SER A 339 -7.34 0.59 12.50
N PRO A 340 -8.20 0.64 11.46
CA PRO A 340 -9.46 1.36 11.56
C PRO A 340 -10.47 0.66 12.49
N TYR A 341 -10.17 -0.51 13.06
CA TYR A 341 -11.02 -1.15 14.09
C TYR A 341 -10.79 -0.54 15.46
N ASN A 342 -9.54 -0.40 15.87
CA ASN A 342 -9.12 0.29 17.09
C ASN A 342 -7.78 1.01 16.87
N LEU A 343 -7.78 2.32 17.11
CA LEU A 343 -6.64 3.19 16.82
C LEU A 343 -5.57 3.17 17.93
N THR A 344 -5.84 2.56 19.07
CA THR A 344 -4.90 2.52 20.20
C THR A 344 -4.15 1.22 20.33
N THR A 345 -4.57 0.18 19.62
CA THR A 345 -3.97 -1.16 19.65
C THR A 345 -3.08 -1.38 18.45
N ASN A 346 -2.21 -2.39 18.56
CA ASN A 346 -1.30 -2.78 17.50
C ASN A 346 -2.10 -3.07 16.18
N PRO A 347 -1.67 -2.54 15.02
CA PRO A 347 -2.42 -2.71 13.77
C PRO A 347 -2.15 -4.04 13.04
N GLY A 348 -1.31 -4.90 13.62
CA GLY A 348 -0.55 -5.93 12.92
C GLY A 348 0.57 -5.27 12.11
N GLY A 349 1.58 -6.04 11.75
CA GLY A 349 2.70 -5.51 10.98
C GLY A 349 3.61 -6.60 10.51
N SER A 350 4.59 -6.27 9.66
CA SER A 350 4.98 -4.91 9.28
C SER A 350 4.15 -4.28 8.15
N SER A 351 3.28 -5.01 7.44
CA SER A 351 2.44 -4.43 6.35
C SER A 351 1.22 -3.64 6.88
N SER A 352 1.39 -2.87 7.95
CA SER A 352 0.34 -2.21 8.71
C SER A 352 -0.50 -1.25 7.86
N GLY A 353 0.14 -0.43 7.02
CA GLY A 353 -0.57 0.50 6.13
C GLY A 353 -1.36 -0.24 5.05
N SER A 354 -0.82 -1.33 4.49
CA SER A 354 -1.53 -2.14 3.49
C SER A 354 -2.82 -2.73 4.07
N GLY A 355 -2.75 -3.29 5.29
CA GLY A 355 -3.92 -3.81 6.00
C GLY A 355 -4.93 -2.70 6.34
N GLY A 356 -4.48 -1.63 7.00
CA GLY A 356 -5.33 -0.52 7.40
C GLY A 356 -6.02 0.18 6.22
N ALA A 357 -5.32 0.35 5.10
CA ALA A 357 -5.88 1.01 3.91
C ALA A 357 -7.00 0.18 3.26
N VAL A 358 -6.78 -1.13 3.04
CA VAL A 358 -7.81 -1.99 2.42
C VAL A 358 -9.02 -2.13 3.34
N ALA A 359 -8.80 -2.26 4.65
CA ALA A 359 -9.89 -2.34 5.62
C ALA A 359 -10.71 -1.04 5.72
N ALA A 360 -10.06 0.12 5.57
CA ALA A 360 -10.71 1.41 5.53
C ALA A 360 -11.38 1.74 4.17
N ASN A 361 -11.37 0.82 3.20
CA ASN A 361 -11.86 1.05 1.83
C ASN A 361 -11.12 2.19 1.11
N ILE A 362 -9.80 2.33 1.30
CA ILE A 362 -8.94 3.29 0.59
C ILE A 362 -8.42 2.74 -0.76
N GLY A 363 -8.44 1.41 -0.93
CA GLY A 363 -8.10 0.74 -2.18
C GLY A 363 -8.82 -0.61 -2.28
N MET A 364 -8.74 -1.26 -3.44
CA MET A 364 -9.40 -2.57 -3.66
C MET A 364 -8.60 -3.72 -3.07
N PHE A 365 -7.28 -3.66 -3.20
CA PHE A 365 -6.33 -4.60 -2.62
C PHE A 365 -4.99 -3.89 -2.38
N ALA A 366 -4.11 -4.52 -1.62
CA ALA A 366 -2.76 -4.05 -1.40
C ALA A 366 -1.76 -5.20 -1.43
N LEU A 367 -0.51 -4.87 -1.79
CA LEU A 367 0.63 -5.76 -1.59
C LEU A 367 1.24 -5.51 -0.21
N GLY A 368 1.57 -6.60 0.46
CA GLY A 368 2.41 -6.63 1.65
C GLY A 368 3.63 -7.52 1.41
N THR A 369 4.56 -7.52 2.37
CA THR A 369 5.69 -8.45 2.38
C THR A 369 5.68 -9.20 3.70
N GLU A 370 5.98 -10.49 3.67
CA GLU A 370 6.10 -11.31 4.86
C GLU A 370 7.44 -12.01 4.92
N THR A 371 8.12 -11.80 6.04
CA THR A 371 9.27 -12.57 6.50
C THR A 371 8.77 -13.52 7.58
N ASP A 372 8.16 -12.96 8.62
CA ASP A 372 7.29 -13.67 9.57
C ASP A 372 6.10 -12.80 9.96
N GLY A 373 4.88 -13.29 9.73
CA GLY A 373 3.61 -12.66 10.11
C GLY A 373 3.23 -11.38 9.36
N SER A 374 4.17 -10.77 8.64
CA SER A 374 4.03 -9.43 8.09
C SER A 374 3.00 -9.21 6.97
N VAL A 375 2.29 -10.24 6.51
CA VAL A 375 1.07 -10.16 5.67
C VAL A 375 -0.13 -10.70 6.44
N ILE A 376 0.01 -11.81 7.14
CA ILE A 376 -1.09 -12.49 7.84
C ILE A 376 -1.57 -11.69 9.04
N SER A 377 -0.67 -11.24 9.92
CA SER A 377 -1.01 -10.42 11.09
C SER A 377 -1.75 -9.13 10.71
N PRO A 378 -1.24 -8.25 9.82
CA PRO A 378 -1.99 -7.07 9.42
C PRO A 378 -3.26 -7.40 8.63
N ALA A 379 -3.41 -8.59 8.02
CA ALA A 379 -4.68 -8.97 7.41
C ALA A 379 -5.71 -9.35 8.48
N GLU A 380 -5.38 -10.23 9.43
CA GLU A 380 -6.31 -10.68 10.45
C GLU A 380 -6.71 -9.55 11.41
N ARG A 381 -5.76 -8.71 11.87
CA ARG A 381 -6.03 -7.52 12.72
C ARG A 381 -6.84 -6.42 12.03
N ASN A 382 -7.09 -6.55 10.73
CA ASN A 382 -7.88 -5.62 9.93
C ASN A 382 -9.10 -6.29 9.25
N ALA A 383 -9.47 -7.50 9.71
CA ALA A 383 -10.56 -8.31 9.18
C ALA A 383 -10.50 -8.46 7.65
N LEU A 384 -9.32 -8.74 7.12
CA LEU A 384 -9.08 -8.96 5.70
C LEU A 384 -8.80 -10.44 5.42
N VAL A 385 -8.93 -10.80 4.15
CA VAL A 385 -8.29 -11.98 3.62
C VAL A 385 -6.84 -11.62 3.27
N GLY A 386 -5.89 -12.33 3.87
CA GLY A 386 -4.46 -12.16 3.61
C GLY A 386 -3.87 -13.49 3.18
N ILE A 387 -3.07 -13.49 2.12
CA ILE A 387 -2.32 -14.68 1.67
C ILE A 387 -0.83 -14.39 1.63
N LYS A 388 -0.08 -15.16 2.41
CA LYS A 388 1.36 -15.34 2.31
C LYS A 388 1.60 -16.57 1.43
N PRO A 389 2.17 -16.43 0.23
CA PRO A 389 2.43 -17.59 -0.62
C PRO A 389 3.71 -18.33 -0.20
N THR A 390 3.95 -19.47 -0.86
CA THR A 390 5.22 -20.20 -0.79
C THR A 390 6.37 -19.26 -1.19
N VAL A 391 7.49 -19.32 -0.48
CA VAL A 391 8.69 -18.55 -0.83
C VAL A 391 9.16 -18.99 -2.22
N GLY A 392 9.19 -18.04 -3.14
CA GLY A 392 9.46 -18.29 -4.56
C GLY A 392 8.23 -18.32 -5.47
N LEU A 393 6.99 -18.25 -4.98
CA LEU A 393 5.85 -18.09 -5.90
C LEU A 393 5.79 -16.67 -6.50
N THR A 394 6.11 -15.67 -5.68
CA THR A 394 6.14 -14.26 -6.07
C THR A 394 7.58 -13.75 -5.94
N SER A 395 8.03 -13.00 -6.94
CA SER A 395 9.41 -12.51 -6.98
C SER A 395 9.64 -11.41 -5.93
N ARG A 396 10.75 -11.50 -5.19
CA ARG A 396 11.23 -10.47 -4.26
C ARG A 396 12.13 -9.42 -4.94
N ALA A 397 12.40 -9.53 -6.24
CA ALA A 397 13.30 -8.61 -6.93
C ALA A 397 12.76 -7.18 -6.94
N GLY A 398 13.53 -6.24 -6.37
CA GLY A 398 13.14 -4.84 -6.19
C GLY A 398 12.37 -4.56 -4.88
N VAL A 399 12.39 -5.48 -3.92
CA VAL A 399 11.86 -5.27 -2.57
C VAL A 399 13.03 -5.06 -1.61
N ILE A 400 12.94 -4.10 -0.67
CA ILE A 400 13.92 -3.98 0.42
C ILE A 400 13.78 -5.24 1.30
N PRO A 401 14.83 -6.08 1.40
CA PRO A 401 14.73 -7.41 1.95
C PRO A 401 14.91 -7.43 3.47
N GLU A 402 14.50 -8.55 4.07
CA GLU A 402 14.84 -8.94 5.44
C GLU A 402 15.60 -10.28 5.44
N CYS A 403 15.02 -11.34 4.89
CA CYS A 403 15.60 -12.69 4.88
C CYS A 403 15.22 -13.44 3.60
N HIS A 404 16.16 -13.64 2.67
CA HIS A 404 15.86 -14.35 1.40
C HIS A 404 15.36 -15.79 1.57
N ASN A 405 15.48 -16.42 2.74
CA ASN A 405 14.92 -17.75 3.01
C ASN A 405 13.42 -17.72 3.36
N GLN A 406 12.87 -16.58 3.74
CA GLN A 406 11.49 -16.45 4.26
C GLN A 406 10.68 -15.37 3.55
N ASP A 407 11.34 -14.33 3.03
CA ASP A 407 10.71 -13.20 2.38
C ASP A 407 9.85 -13.62 1.19
N THR A 408 8.62 -13.12 1.18
CA THR A 408 7.68 -13.25 0.07
C THR A 408 6.76 -12.05 -0.05
N VAL A 409 6.28 -11.74 -1.26
CA VAL A 409 5.25 -10.71 -1.49
C VAL A 409 3.88 -11.36 -1.43
N GLY A 410 3.05 -10.90 -0.50
CA GLY A 410 1.69 -11.38 -0.30
C GLY A 410 0.63 -10.36 -0.68
N CYS A 411 -0.62 -10.80 -0.65
CA CYS A 411 -1.79 -10.00 -1.03
C CYS A 411 -2.74 -9.83 0.15
N LEU A 412 -3.32 -8.63 0.27
CA LEU A 412 -4.36 -8.29 1.24
C LEU A 412 -5.59 -7.74 0.49
N ALA A 413 -6.75 -8.35 0.69
CA ALA A 413 -8.01 -7.94 0.08
C ALA A 413 -9.20 -8.21 1.03
N ARG A 414 -10.38 -7.70 0.67
CA ARG A 414 -11.59 -7.91 1.50
C ARG A 414 -12.26 -9.26 1.28
N THR A 415 -12.00 -9.90 0.14
CA THR A 415 -12.58 -11.20 -0.21
C THR A 415 -11.53 -12.17 -0.75
N VAL A 416 -11.80 -13.48 -0.67
CA VAL A 416 -10.91 -14.51 -1.23
C VAL A 416 -10.80 -14.37 -2.74
N ARG A 417 -11.88 -13.99 -3.43
CA ARG A 417 -11.83 -13.75 -4.87
C ARG A 417 -10.90 -12.59 -5.22
N ASP A 418 -11.00 -11.47 -4.51
CA ASP A 418 -10.16 -10.30 -4.77
C ASP A 418 -8.68 -10.57 -4.44
N VAL A 419 -8.40 -11.32 -3.36
CA VAL A 419 -7.01 -11.72 -3.03
C VAL A 419 -6.43 -12.66 -4.11
N THR A 420 -7.28 -13.47 -4.73
CA THR A 420 -6.88 -14.38 -5.81
C THR A 420 -6.55 -13.61 -7.09
N TYR A 421 -7.34 -12.58 -7.45
CA TYR A 421 -6.99 -11.69 -8.56
C TYR A 421 -5.67 -10.97 -8.31
N CYS A 422 -5.42 -10.55 -7.07
CA CYS A 422 -4.12 -9.98 -6.68
C CYS A 422 -2.99 -10.99 -6.89
N LEU A 423 -3.12 -12.22 -6.39
CA LEU A 423 -2.10 -13.27 -6.55
C LEU A 423 -1.82 -13.56 -8.03
N ASP A 424 -2.87 -13.72 -8.85
CA ASP A 424 -2.79 -13.89 -10.31
C ASP A 424 -2.05 -12.74 -10.99
N GLY A 425 -2.19 -11.53 -10.45
CA GLY A 425 -1.48 -10.34 -10.90
C GLY A 425 0.01 -10.32 -10.57
N ILE A 426 0.50 -11.11 -9.60
CA ILE A 426 1.89 -10.99 -9.09
C ILE A 426 2.74 -12.27 -9.15
N TYR A 427 2.16 -13.47 -9.20
CA TYR A 427 2.94 -14.72 -9.26
C TYR A 427 3.69 -14.83 -10.59
N GLY A 428 4.88 -15.44 -10.58
CA GLY A 428 5.63 -15.63 -11.82
C GLY A 428 7.13 -15.66 -11.65
N GLN A 429 7.79 -16.36 -12.59
CA GLN A 429 9.24 -16.47 -12.62
C GLN A 429 9.90 -15.12 -12.92
N ASP A 430 10.94 -14.81 -12.15
CA ASP A 430 11.88 -13.71 -12.39
C ASP A 430 13.32 -14.24 -12.33
N PRO A 431 14.12 -14.13 -13.41
CA PRO A 431 15.54 -14.48 -13.38
C PRO A 431 16.39 -13.73 -12.35
N ARG A 432 15.91 -12.60 -11.83
CA ARG A 432 16.58 -11.83 -10.76
C ARG A 432 16.30 -12.38 -9.36
N ASP A 433 15.44 -13.39 -9.26
CA ASP A 433 15.10 -14.08 -8.03
C ASP A 433 15.03 -15.58 -8.28
N ASN A 434 16.13 -16.26 -7.98
CA ASN A 434 16.32 -17.68 -8.28
C ASN A 434 15.30 -18.60 -7.59
N TYR A 435 14.68 -18.19 -6.48
CA TYR A 435 13.63 -18.96 -5.80
C TYR A 435 12.40 -19.16 -6.70
N THR A 436 12.14 -18.22 -7.61
CA THR A 436 11.00 -18.31 -8.52
C THR A 436 11.19 -19.33 -9.64
N LEU A 437 12.42 -19.76 -9.92
CA LEU A 437 12.71 -20.67 -11.02
C LEU A 437 12.20 -22.10 -10.78
N ILE A 438 11.93 -22.46 -9.52
CA ILE A 438 11.41 -23.78 -9.12
C ILE A 438 9.91 -23.78 -8.82
N GLN A 439 9.23 -22.65 -9.02
CA GLN A 439 7.81 -22.51 -8.68
C GLN A 439 6.94 -23.55 -9.42
N GLN A 440 5.93 -24.06 -8.73
CA GLN A 440 4.90 -24.94 -9.31
C GLN A 440 3.57 -24.20 -9.42
N ALA A 441 3.54 -23.15 -10.25
CA ALA A 441 2.35 -22.35 -10.46
C ALA A 441 1.46 -22.91 -11.59
N PRO A 442 0.13 -22.77 -11.50
CA PRO A 442 -0.78 -23.17 -12.57
C PRO A 442 -0.60 -22.29 -13.83
N SER A 443 -0.84 -22.88 -15.01
CA SER A 443 -0.79 -22.17 -16.30
C SER A 443 -1.89 -21.11 -16.46
N ASP A 444 -3.08 -21.41 -15.92
CA ASP A 444 -4.30 -20.62 -16.13
C ASP A 444 -4.70 -19.80 -14.90
N GLY A 445 -3.73 -19.46 -14.04
CA GLY A 445 -3.95 -18.71 -12.81
C GLY A 445 -4.62 -19.52 -11.69
N TYR A 446 -4.78 -18.89 -10.53
CA TYR A 446 -5.36 -19.45 -9.32
C TYR A 446 -6.87 -19.24 -9.21
N THR A 447 -7.44 -18.31 -9.98
CA THR A 447 -8.90 -18.10 -10.05
C THR A 447 -9.69 -19.37 -10.40
N GLN A 448 -9.09 -20.31 -11.12
CA GLN A 448 -9.69 -21.61 -11.45
C GLN A 448 -9.97 -22.51 -10.23
N TYR A 449 -9.30 -22.27 -9.09
CA TYR A 449 -9.50 -23.06 -7.88
C TYR A 449 -10.67 -22.57 -7.03
N LEU A 450 -11.18 -21.36 -7.28
CA LEU A 450 -12.26 -20.78 -6.51
C LEU A 450 -13.54 -21.63 -6.64
N THR A 451 -14.14 -21.95 -5.51
CA THR A 451 -15.35 -22.77 -5.44
C THR A 451 -16.36 -22.15 -4.46
N SER A 452 -17.42 -22.90 -4.16
CA SER A 452 -18.50 -22.51 -3.25
C SER A 452 -18.61 -23.50 -2.09
N LYS A 453 -19.47 -23.18 -1.12
CA LYS A 453 -19.75 -24.00 0.06
C LYS A 453 -20.08 -25.46 -0.26
N SER A 454 -20.59 -25.76 -1.46
CA SER A 454 -20.92 -27.14 -1.85
C SER A 454 -19.70 -28.05 -1.87
N SER A 455 -18.49 -27.51 -2.09
CA SER A 455 -17.26 -28.29 -2.09
C SER A 455 -16.86 -28.77 -0.70
N LEU A 456 -17.37 -28.16 0.38
CA LEU A 456 -17.04 -28.55 1.76
C LEU A 456 -17.48 -29.99 2.10
N LYS A 457 -18.46 -30.54 1.37
CA LYS A 457 -18.99 -31.89 1.59
C LYS A 457 -17.93 -33.00 1.59
N ASP A 458 -16.87 -32.82 0.81
CA ASP A 458 -15.80 -33.81 0.66
C ASP A 458 -14.47 -33.31 1.23
N ALA A 459 -14.49 -32.21 2.00
CA ALA A 459 -13.29 -31.63 2.60
C ALA A 459 -12.88 -32.41 3.86
N VAL A 460 -11.57 -32.59 4.04
CA VAL A 460 -10.98 -33.17 5.26
C VAL A 460 -9.94 -32.19 5.79
N PHE A 461 -10.19 -31.60 6.94
CA PHE A 461 -9.31 -30.60 7.53
C PHE A 461 -8.66 -31.10 8.81
N GLY A 462 -7.38 -30.77 9.00
CA GLY A 462 -6.66 -31.02 10.25
C GLY A 462 -6.87 -29.89 11.24
N LEU A 463 -6.99 -30.22 12.52
CA LEU A 463 -7.02 -29.28 13.63
C LEU A 463 -5.89 -29.62 14.63
N PRO A 464 -4.71 -28.98 14.53
CA PRO A 464 -3.57 -29.16 15.45
C PRO A 464 -3.81 -28.44 16.80
N TRP A 465 -4.51 -29.10 17.72
CA TRP A 465 -4.96 -28.48 18.96
C TRP A 465 -3.82 -28.12 19.92
N LEU A 466 -2.90 -29.07 20.14
CA LEU A 466 -1.77 -28.89 21.05
C LEU A 466 -0.68 -27.99 20.45
N THR A 467 -0.55 -27.92 19.12
CA THR A 467 0.42 -26.99 18.52
C THR A 467 -0.09 -25.56 18.57
N PHE A 468 -1.38 -25.30 18.30
CA PHE A 468 -1.88 -23.93 18.15
C PHE A 468 -3.12 -23.59 18.98
N TRP A 469 -4.20 -24.37 18.89
CA TRP A 469 -5.50 -23.94 19.42
C TRP A 469 -5.50 -23.70 20.93
N GLN A 470 -4.75 -24.48 21.70
CA GLN A 470 -4.66 -24.31 23.15
C GLN A 470 -4.14 -22.94 23.60
N TYR A 471 -3.42 -22.22 22.72
CA TYR A 471 -2.86 -20.90 23.03
C TYR A 471 -3.81 -19.73 22.70
N SER A 472 -4.88 -19.98 21.94
CA SER A 472 -5.90 -18.97 21.68
C SER A 472 -6.79 -18.73 22.89
N SER A 473 -7.29 -17.50 23.06
CA SER A 473 -8.19 -17.18 24.18
C SER A 473 -9.50 -17.96 24.12
N SER A 474 -10.15 -18.19 25.27
CA SER A 474 -11.42 -18.94 25.31
C SER A 474 -12.54 -18.30 24.47
N GLU A 475 -12.54 -16.96 24.35
CA GLU A 475 -13.46 -16.23 23.48
C GLU A 475 -13.22 -16.52 22.00
N GLN A 476 -11.95 -16.45 21.57
CA GLN A 476 -11.56 -16.77 20.20
C GLN A 476 -11.86 -18.23 19.88
N GLN A 477 -11.51 -19.17 20.77
CA GLN A 477 -11.83 -20.59 20.61
C GLN A 477 -13.32 -20.80 20.41
N THR A 478 -14.17 -20.16 21.22
CA THR A 478 -15.63 -20.29 21.11
C THR A 478 -16.14 -19.83 19.74
N THR A 479 -15.65 -18.69 19.25
CA THR A 479 -16.04 -18.13 17.96
C THR A 479 -15.55 -19.00 16.80
N LEU A 480 -14.26 -19.38 16.82
CA LEU A 480 -13.66 -20.21 15.78
C LEU A 480 -14.27 -21.61 15.75
N LEU A 481 -14.56 -22.23 16.89
CA LEU A 481 -15.27 -23.51 16.95
C LEU A 481 -16.69 -23.43 16.39
N SER A 482 -17.35 -22.28 16.52
CA SER A 482 -18.65 -22.06 15.86
C SER A 482 -18.52 -22.03 14.33
N LEU A 483 -17.41 -21.50 13.81
CA LEU A 483 -17.08 -21.60 12.39
C LEU A 483 -16.74 -23.04 12.00
N ILE A 484 -15.99 -23.79 12.81
CA ILE A 484 -15.75 -25.23 12.59
C ILE A 484 -17.07 -26.00 12.49
N SER A 485 -18.01 -25.77 13.41
CA SER A 485 -19.34 -26.40 13.36
C SER A 485 -20.14 -26.02 12.11
N LEU A 486 -19.98 -24.79 11.58
CA LEU A 486 -20.55 -24.40 10.30
C LEU A 486 -19.98 -25.24 9.15
N LEU A 487 -18.66 -25.47 9.14
CA LEU A 487 -18.01 -26.30 8.11
C LEU A 487 -18.47 -27.76 8.19
N GLU A 488 -18.55 -28.33 9.40
CA GLU A 488 -19.09 -29.68 9.63
C GLU A 488 -20.53 -29.80 9.14
N SER A 489 -21.36 -28.78 9.40
CA SER A 489 -22.75 -28.75 8.92
C SER A 489 -22.87 -28.68 7.39
N ALA A 490 -21.85 -28.13 6.72
CA ALA A 490 -21.71 -28.14 5.26
C ALA A 490 -21.12 -29.46 4.72
N GLY A 491 -20.74 -30.38 5.61
CA GLY A 491 -20.27 -31.73 5.30
C GLY A 491 -18.76 -31.93 5.40
N ALA A 492 -17.99 -30.93 5.86
CA ALA A 492 -16.55 -31.10 6.06
C ALA A 492 -16.26 -32.06 7.21
N THR A 493 -15.19 -32.83 7.08
CA THR A 493 -14.65 -33.67 8.15
C THR A 493 -13.50 -32.95 8.84
N ILE A 494 -13.55 -32.84 10.17
CA ILE A 494 -12.52 -32.17 10.97
C ILE A 494 -11.78 -33.20 11.81
N ILE A 495 -10.47 -33.34 11.58
CA ILE A 495 -9.60 -34.29 12.29
C ILE A 495 -8.77 -33.51 13.32
N ASN A 496 -9.16 -33.62 14.58
CA ASN A 496 -8.37 -33.12 15.70
C ASN A 496 -7.14 -34.03 15.95
N GLY A 497 -6.05 -33.46 16.49
CA GLY A 497 -4.82 -34.19 16.83
C GLY A 497 -3.83 -34.30 15.68
N THR A 498 -3.93 -33.43 14.68
CA THR A 498 -2.97 -33.33 13.56
C THR A 498 -1.74 -32.51 13.95
N GLU A 499 -1.13 -32.85 15.09
CA GLU A 499 -0.07 -32.05 15.70
C GLU A 499 1.24 -32.10 14.92
N LEU A 500 1.99 -31.00 14.98
CA LEU A 500 3.36 -30.94 14.48
C LEU A 500 4.28 -31.75 15.40
N PRO A 501 5.00 -32.77 14.90
CA PRO A 501 5.91 -33.58 15.72
C PRO A 501 6.96 -32.76 16.47
N SER A 502 7.48 -31.70 15.83
CA SER A 502 8.53 -30.84 16.41
C SER A 502 8.02 -29.74 17.34
N ARG A 503 6.71 -29.67 17.64
CA ARG A 503 6.09 -28.51 18.34
C ARG A 503 6.83 -28.08 19.62
N GLU A 504 7.38 -29.01 20.39
CA GLU A 504 8.05 -28.71 21.66
C GLU A 504 9.36 -27.93 21.49
N LYS A 505 9.91 -27.87 20.28
CA LYS A 505 11.14 -27.14 19.95
C LYS A 505 10.89 -25.82 19.21
N ILE A 506 9.77 -25.72 18.51
CA ILE A 506 9.48 -24.60 17.60
C ILE A 506 8.31 -23.72 18.06
N ILE A 507 7.54 -24.13 19.07
CA ILE A 507 6.44 -23.34 19.62
C ILE A 507 6.85 -22.76 20.97
N ASN A 508 6.94 -21.44 21.04
CA ASN A 508 7.06 -20.72 22.31
C ASN A 508 5.66 -20.57 22.95
N PRO A 509 5.44 -21.10 24.17
CA PRO A 509 4.16 -20.95 24.87
C PRO A 509 3.77 -19.50 25.18
N GLU A 510 4.74 -18.59 25.25
CA GLU A 510 4.53 -17.19 25.64
C GLU A 510 4.11 -16.28 24.46
N GLY A 511 4.15 -16.78 23.22
CA GLY A 511 3.78 -16.00 22.04
C GLY A 511 4.75 -16.15 20.88
N TRP A 512 4.73 -15.16 19.99
CA TRP A 512 5.71 -15.01 18.92
C TRP A 512 7.11 -14.76 19.49
N ASP A 513 8.11 -15.47 18.99
CA ASP A 513 9.53 -15.29 19.32
C ASP A 513 10.43 -15.95 18.28
N TRP A 514 10.88 -15.19 17.28
CA TRP A 514 11.84 -15.67 16.28
C TRP A 514 13.22 -16.03 16.85
N ASP A 515 13.55 -15.64 18.08
CA ASP A 515 14.83 -15.98 18.74
C ASP A 515 14.68 -17.09 19.80
N PHE A 516 13.54 -17.80 19.79
CA PHE A 516 13.23 -18.86 20.75
C PHE A 516 14.33 -19.92 20.87
N GLY A 517 15.03 -20.24 19.77
CA GLY A 517 16.18 -21.14 19.80
C GLY A 517 17.32 -20.62 20.69
N THR A 518 17.73 -19.37 20.50
CA THR A 518 18.84 -18.76 21.26
C THR A 518 18.45 -18.51 22.71
N THR A 519 17.21 -18.10 22.98
CA THR A 519 16.72 -17.92 24.37
C THR A 519 16.71 -19.24 25.15
N ARG A 520 16.58 -20.38 24.47
CA ARG A 520 16.77 -21.73 25.02
C ARG A 520 18.24 -22.20 25.08
N GLY A 521 19.19 -21.43 24.56
CA GLY A 521 20.62 -21.79 24.50
C GLY A 521 21.05 -22.57 23.26
N TYR A 522 20.22 -22.61 22.22
CA TYR A 522 20.45 -23.34 20.96
C TYR A 522 20.42 -22.39 19.76
N PRO A 523 21.48 -21.57 19.54
CA PRO A 523 21.53 -20.66 18.39
C PRO A 523 21.48 -21.41 17.05
N ASN A 524 21.94 -22.67 17.03
CA ASN A 524 21.84 -23.60 15.90
C ASN A 524 20.41 -24.18 15.68
N GLU A 525 19.43 -23.74 16.48
CA GLU A 525 18.01 -24.06 16.36
C GLU A 525 17.15 -22.77 16.37
N SER A 526 17.73 -21.62 16.00
CA SER A 526 17.07 -20.31 16.04
C SER A 526 16.86 -19.75 14.64
N GLU A 527 15.64 -19.35 14.31
CA GLU A 527 15.30 -18.59 13.11
C GLU A 527 16.06 -17.27 13.05
N TYR A 528 16.11 -16.53 14.16
CA TYR A 528 16.80 -15.24 14.21
C TYR A 528 18.31 -15.34 13.92
N THR A 529 18.92 -16.52 14.13
CA THR A 529 20.30 -16.78 13.71
C THR A 529 20.46 -16.76 12.19
N VAL A 530 19.47 -17.25 11.45
CA VAL A 530 19.40 -17.17 9.98
C VAL A 530 19.11 -15.74 9.55
N VAL A 531 18.02 -15.15 10.06
CA VAL A 531 17.52 -13.83 9.65
C VAL A 531 18.58 -12.74 9.80
N LYS A 532 19.28 -12.66 10.94
CA LYS A 532 20.28 -11.59 11.14
C LYS A 532 21.49 -11.70 10.20
N VAL A 533 21.85 -12.91 9.77
CA VAL A 533 22.93 -13.16 8.81
C VAL A 533 22.48 -12.80 7.39
N ASP A 534 21.26 -13.22 7.04
CA ASP A 534 20.66 -12.94 5.73
C ASP A 534 20.46 -11.44 5.54
N PHE A 535 19.87 -10.76 6.52
CA PHE A 535 19.64 -9.32 6.45
C PHE A 535 20.92 -8.54 6.16
N TYR A 536 22.04 -8.87 6.81
CA TYR A 536 23.33 -8.20 6.59
C TYR A 536 23.78 -8.26 5.13
N ASN A 537 23.60 -9.43 4.50
CA ASN A 537 23.97 -9.67 3.12
C ASN A 537 22.96 -9.07 2.14
N ASP A 538 21.68 -9.27 2.40
CA ASP A 538 20.58 -8.93 1.52
C ASP A 538 20.37 -7.41 1.45
N ILE A 539 20.45 -6.69 2.59
CA ILE A 539 20.33 -5.23 2.59
C ILE A 539 21.47 -4.58 1.81
N ARG A 540 22.69 -5.09 1.93
CA ARG A 540 23.85 -4.61 1.16
C ARG A 540 23.63 -4.83 -0.33
N ALA A 541 23.14 -6.00 -0.72
CA ALA A 541 22.86 -6.31 -2.12
C ALA A 541 21.80 -5.35 -2.70
N TYR A 542 20.73 -5.07 -1.96
CA TYR A 542 19.70 -4.10 -2.37
C TYR A 542 20.28 -2.69 -2.50
N LEU A 543 20.99 -2.19 -1.47
CA LEU A 543 21.53 -0.84 -1.45
C LEU A 543 22.55 -0.59 -2.57
N ALA A 544 23.26 -1.63 -3.02
CA ALA A 544 24.19 -1.54 -4.15
C ALA A 544 23.49 -1.25 -5.49
N GLU A 545 22.19 -1.54 -5.62
CA GLU A 545 21.40 -1.23 -6.83
C GLU A 545 20.85 0.20 -6.84
N LEU A 546 20.81 0.89 -5.69
CA LEU A 546 20.27 2.25 -5.60
C LEU A 546 21.18 3.26 -6.29
N ASN A 547 20.57 4.15 -7.07
CA ASN A 547 21.28 5.27 -7.67
C ASN A 547 21.33 6.45 -6.68
N ASN A 548 22.18 7.45 -6.96
CA ASN A 548 22.19 8.79 -6.34
C ASN A 548 22.15 8.92 -4.80
N THR A 549 22.59 7.90 -4.07
CA THR A 549 22.77 7.92 -2.61
C THR A 549 24.17 7.44 -2.21
N ASP A 550 24.67 7.87 -1.06
CA ASP A 550 25.93 7.37 -0.49
C ASP A 550 25.70 6.24 0.52
N ILE A 551 24.44 5.89 0.82
CA ILE A 551 24.08 4.77 1.68
C ILE A 551 24.31 3.45 0.95
N ARG A 552 25.25 2.64 1.44
CA ARG A 552 25.70 1.39 0.80
C ARG A 552 25.77 0.20 1.73
N SER A 553 25.62 0.38 3.03
CA SER A 553 25.72 -0.72 3.98
C SER A 553 24.82 -0.55 5.21
N LEU A 554 24.69 -1.62 6.01
CA LEU A 554 23.98 -1.59 7.29
C LEU A 554 24.61 -0.58 8.25
N GLU A 555 25.93 -0.44 8.23
CA GLU A 555 26.67 0.52 9.04
C GLU A 555 26.26 1.97 8.71
N ASP A 556 26.03 2.30 7.44
CA ASP A 556 25.51 3.61 7.04
C ASP A 556 24.11 3.87 7.60
N ILE A 557 23.23 2.85 7.58
CA ILE A 557 21.89 2.92 8.19
C ILE A 557 22.00 3.21 9.68
N MET A 558 22.82 2.42 10.38
CA MET A 558 22.98 2.53 11.82
C MET A 558 23.56 3.89 12.24
N GLN A 559 24.52 4.40 11.47
CA GLN A 559 25.12 5.70 11.72
C GLN A 559 24.11 6.84 11.48
N TYR A 560 23.34 6.76 10.40
CA TYR A 560 22.26 7.74 10.14
C TYR A 560 21.26 7.78 11.28
N ASN A 561 20.86 6.63 11.83
CA ASN A 561 19.92 6.55 12.94
C ASN A 561 20.47 7.18 14.24
N ILE A 562 21.77 7.07 14.48
CA ILE A 562 22.47 7.69 15.63
C ILE A 562 22.53 9.20 15.44
N ASP A 563 22.93 9.66 14.25
CA ASP A 563 23.04 11.08 13.93
C ASP A 563 21.68 11.80 13.93
N ASN A 564 20.61 11.05 13.68
CA ASN A 564 19.22 11.54 13.63
C ASN A 564 18.34 10.92 14.74
N VAL A 565 18.91 10.68 15.92
CA VAL A 565 18.22 9.98 17.03
C VAL A 565 16.86 10.57 17.41
N GLY A 566 16.65 11.88 17.23
CA GLY A 566 15.37 12.52 17.55
C GLY A 566 14.20 12.11 16.64
N THR A 567 14.48 11.68 15.41
CA THR A 567 13.46 11.26 14.43
C THR A 567 13.54 9.77 14.12
N GLU A 568 14.75 9.25 13.95
CA GLU A 568 14.97 7.85 13.63
C GLU A 568 15.08 7.02 14.91
N GLY A 569 15.77 7.45 15.98
CA GLY A 569 15.78 6.73 17.26
C GLY A 569 16.86 5.66 17.44
N GLY A 570 18.04 5.80 16.84
CA GLY A 570 19.09 4.76 16.86
C GLY A 570 19.72 4.42 18.21
N LEU A 571 19.23 5.00 19.32
CA LEU A 571 19.70 4.75 20.69
C LEU A 571 18.55 4.21 21.55
N PRO A 572 18.81 3.23 22.43
CA PRO A 572 17.79 2.67 23.31
C PRO A 572 17.25 3.72 24.28
N ASP A 573 15.98 3.58 24.64
CA ASP A 573 15.25 4.46 25.59
C ASP A 573 15.19 5.95 25.22
N VAL A 574 15.51 6.33 23.97
CA VAL A 574 15.44 7.73 23.50
C VAL A 574 14.15 8.00 22.73
N HIS A 575 13.80 7.15 21.77
CA HIS A 575 12.62 7.34 20.92
C HIS A 575 11.48 6.41 21.38
N PRO A 576 10.27 6.91 21.70
CA PRO A 576 9.21 6.12 22.31
C PRO A 576 8.69 4.98 21.42
N ALA A 577 8.84 5.10 20.10
CA ALA A 577 8.47 4.05 19.15
C ALA A 577 9.54 2.96 18.98
N PHE A 578 10.77 3.19 19.44
CA PHE A 578 11.91 2.29 19.27
C PHE A 578 12.65 2.17 20.61
N ALA A 579 11.99 1.57 21.60
CA ALA A 579 12.55 1.47 22.94
C ALA A 579 13.89 0.70 22.94
N GLY A 580 14.03 -0.32 22.10
CA GLY A 580 15.29 -1.06 21.90
C GLY A 580 16.32 -0.34 21.02
N GLY A 581 16.00 0.84 20.47
CA GLY A 581 16.85 1.60 19.56
C GLY A 581 16.98 0.91 18.20
N GLN A 582 18.03 0.12 18.03
CA GLN A 582 18.35 -0.63 16.80
C GLN A 582 19.11 -1.94 17.09
N ASP A 583 18.74 -2.65 18.14
CA ASP A 583 19.38 -3.90 18.57
C ASP A 583 19.33 -5.02 17.52
N GLY A 584 18.31 -5.05 16.66
CA GLY A 584 18.23 -5.93 15.50
C GLY A 584 19.37 -5.70 14.50
N PHE A 585 19.59 -4.44 14.15
CA PHE A 585 20.73 -4.04 13.31
C PHE A 585 22.08 -4.32 13.96
N ASN A 586 22.21 -4.08 15.27
CA ASN A 586 23.43 -4.43 16.00
C ASN A 586 23.74 -5.93 15.92
N ALA A 587 22.73 -6.79 16.08
CA ALA A 587 22.89 -8.24 15.99
C ALA A 587 23.25 -8.69 14.57
N SER A 588 22.63 -8.08 13.55
CA SER A 588 22.96 -8.34 12.15
C SER A 588 24.38 -7.89 11.81
N LEU A 589 24.81 -6.70 12.24
CA LEU A 589 26.19 -6.22 12.08
C LEU A 589 27.20 -7.16 12.74
N GLN A 590 26.91 -7.65 13.95
CA GLN A 590 27.79 -8.60 14.67
C GLN A 590 27.95 -9.93 13.93
N SER A 591 26.95 -10.36 13.14
CA SER A 591 27.05 -11.56 12.32
C SER A 591 28.09 -11.45 11.21
N GLY A 592 28.37 -10.23 10.75
CA GLY A 592 29.25 -9.95 9.61
C GLY A 592 28.80 -10.60 8.29
N GLY A 593 27.56 -11.09 8.22
CA GLY A 593 27.05 -11.86 7.08
C GLY A 593 27.69 -13.24 6.94
N ILE A 594 28.34 -13.76 7.98
CA ILE A 594 29.07 -15.02 7.92
C ILE A 594 28.08 -16.19 8.04
N MET A 595 27.91 -16.94 6.95
CA MET A 595 27.16 -18.21 6.94
C MET A 595 28.04 -19.37 7.44
N ASP A 596 28.34 -19.37 8.74
CA ASP A 596 29.16 -20.40 9.39
C ASP A 596 28.38 -21.72 9.66
N GLU A 597 29.01 -22.65 10.38
CA GLU A 597 28.37 -23.92 10.74
C GLU A 597 27.07 -23.71 11.54
N THR A 598 27.02 -22.72 12.44
CA THR A 598 25.84 -22.44 13.26
C THR A 598 24.68 -21.96 12.39
N TYR A 599 24.95 -21.08 11.42
CA TYR A 599 23.96 -20.64 10.44
C TYR A 599 23.37 -21.82 9.65
N TRP A 600 24.22 -22.69 9.09
CA TRP A 600 23.73 -23.83 8.29
C TRP A 600 22.99 -24.87 9.13
N GLN A 601 23.38 -25.06 10.39
CA GLN A 601 22.64 -25.91 11.32
C GLN A 601 21.27 -25.31 11.66
N ALA A 602 21.20 -24.00 11.93
CA ALA A 602 19.96 -23.29 12.18
C ALA A 602 19.00 -23.36 11.00
N LEU A 603 19.48 -23.08 9.78
CA LEU A 603 18.68 -23.16 8.55
C LEU A 603 18.16 -24.58 8.30
N SER A 604 19.01 -25.59 8.48
CA SER A 604 18.65 -27.00 8.34
C SER A 604 17.61 -27.43 9.38
N PHE A 605 17.80 -27.04 10.64
CA PHE A 605 16.85 -27.30 11.72
C PHE A 605 15.51 -26.62 11.45
N MET A 606 15.51 -25.33 11.15
CA MET A 606 14.32 -24.53 10.87
C MET A 606 13.47 -25.17 9.78
N HIS A 607 14.07 -25.46 8.62
CA HIS A 607 13.37 -26.13 7.52
C HIS A 607 12.85 -27.50 7.94
N ARG A 608 13.68 -28.36 8.53
CA ARG A 608 13.26 -29.72 8.87
C ARG A 608 12.14 -29.75 9.90
N ALA A 609 12.27 -28.95 10.96
CA ALA A 609 11.34 -28.94 12.08
C ALA A 609 9.98 -28.37 11.71
N THR A 610 9.93 -27.45 10.74
CA THR A 610 8.69 -26.80 10.30
C THR A 610 8.08 -27.42 9.03
N ARG A 611 8.88 -28.10 8.19
CA ARG A 611 8.44 -28.84 7.01
C ARG A 611 8.20 -30.31 7.34
N GLU A 612 9.22 -31.16 7.16
CA GLU A 612 9.08 -32.63 7.22
C GLU A 612 8.61 -33.11 8.59
N ASP A 613 9.23 -32.63 9.67
CA ASP A 613 8.87 -32.96 11.05
C ASP A 613 7.86 -31.94 11.64
N GLY A 614 7.19 -31.19 10.76
CA GLY A 614 6.26 -30.12 11.06
C GLY A 614 4.98 -30.23 10.22
N ILE A 615 4.74 -29.22 9.37
CA ILE A 615 3.52 -29.06 8.58
C ILE A 615 3.24 -30.30 7.72
N ASP A 616 4.25 -30.87 7.06
CA ASP A 616 4.05 -31.99 6.15
C ASP A 616 3.64 -33.26 6.90
N ALA A 617 4.22 -33.52 8.07
CA ALA A 617 3.80 -34.64 8.93
C ALA A 617 2.38 -34.47 9.46
N ALA A 618 2.02 -33.24 9.86
CA ALA A 618 0.67 -32.90 10.32
C ALA A 618 -0.38 -33.08 9.21
N LEU A 619 -0.07 -32.63 7.98
CA LEU A 619 -0.91 -32.82 6.81
C LEU A 619 -1.03 -34.30 6.41
N PHE A 620 0.07 -35.07 6.51
CA PHE A 620 0.07 -36.51 6.22
C PHE A 620 -0.74 -37.33 7.23
N ASN A 621 -0.82 -36.86 8.49
CA ASN A 621 -1.68 -37.40 9.55
C ASN A 621 -1.63 -38.94 9.65
N SER A 622 -0.43 -39.47 9.90
CA SER A 622 -0.18 -40.92 10.07
C SER A 622 -0.72 -41.80 8.92
N GLY A 623 -0.73 -41.29 7.69
CA GLY A 623 -1.19 -41.99 6.50
C GLY A 623 -2.65 -41.74 6.12
N ASN A 624 -3.36 -40.86 6.83
CA ASN A 624 -4.71 -40.43 6.51
C ASN A 624 -4.71 -38.91 6.23
N PRO A 625 -4.22 -38.49 5.04
CA PRO A 625 -3.92 -37.10 4.77
C PRO A 625 -5.15 -36.20 4.91
N VAL A 626 -4.91 -34.99 5.40
CA VAL A 626 -5.87 -33.88 5.41
C VAL A 626 -5.51 -32.87 4.31
N ASP A 627 -6.49 -32.10 3.86
CA ASP A 627 -6.31 -31.14 2.78
C ASP A 627 -5.49 -29.91 3.21
N VAL A 628 -5.81 -29.36 4.39
CA VAL A 628 -5.16 -28.20 5.02
C VAL A 628 -5.28 -28.31 6.54
N LEU A 629 -4.43 -27.59 7.28
CA LEU A 629 -4.57 -27.39 8.72
C LEU A 629 -5.35 -26.11 9.01
N LEU A 630 -6.36 -26.18 9.88
CA LEU A 630 -7.13 -25.04 10.37
C LEU A 630 -6.51 -24.53 11.67
N VAL A 631 -6.21 -23.23 11.73
CA VAL A 631 -5.41 -22.63 12.80
C VAL A 631 -5.98 -21.25 13.21
N PRO A 632 -5.94 -20.85 14.49
CA PRO A 632 -6.26 -19.47 14.88
C PRO A 632 -5.18 -18.51 14.37
N SER A 633 -5.49 -17.65 13.41
CA SER A 633 -4.46 -16.86 12.69
C SER A 633 -3.89 -15.66 13.45
N ASP A 634 -4.55 -15.20 14.51
CA ASP A 634 -4.09 -14.12 15.42
C ASP A 634 -2.97 -14.59 16.38
N LEU A 635 -2.54 -15.86 16.29
CA LEU A 635 -1.42 -16.39 17.05
C LEU A 635 -0.13 -16.25 16.26
N GLY A 636 0.84 -15.50 16.79
CA GLY A 636 2.13 -15.36 16.12
C GLY A 636 2.93 -16.68 16.00
N GLN A 637 2.64 -17.70 16.82
CA GLN A 637 3.22 -19.03 16.62
C GLN A 637 2.79 -19.68 15.30
N VAL A 638 1.59 -19.35 14.79
CA VAL A 638 1.07 -19.85 13.52
C VAL A 638 1.84 -19.26 12.35
N THR A 639 2.08 -17.94 12.36
CA THR A 639 2.85 -17.28 11.31
C THR A 639 4.30 -17.73 11.36
N ASN A 640 4.89 -17.84 12.56
CA ASN A 640 6.27 -18.24 12.79
C ASN A 640 6.62 -19.58 12.14
N VAL A 641 5.76 -20.58 12.32
CA VAL A 641 5.94 -21.90 11.69
C VAL A 641 5.82 -21.84 10.16
N ALA A 642 4.82 -21.14 9.63
CA ALA A 642 4.62 -21.04 8.17
C ALA A 642 5.72 -20.22 7.47
N ALA A 643 6.22 -19.21 8.16
CA ALA A 643 7.33 -18.35 7.76
C ALA A 643 8.63 -19.13 7.65
N GLN A 644 9.05 -19.80 8.73
CA GLN A 644 10.22 -20.69 8.79
C GLN A 644 10.17 -21.81 7.76
N ALA A 645 8.99 -22.40 7.51
CA ALA A 645 8.82 -23.39 6.47
C ALA A 645 8.91 -22.79 5.06
N GLY A 646 8.68 -21.49 4.89
CA GLY A 646 8.48 -20.85 3.60
C GLY A 646 7.22 -21.35 2.88
N TYR A 647 6.23 -21.87 3.63
CA TYR A 647 5.01 -22.51 3.13
C TYR A 647 3.83 -21.54 3.14
N PRO A 648 2.78 -21.77 2.33
CA PRO A 648 1.69 -20.83 2.20
C PRO A 648 0.75 -20.83 3.42
N LEU A 649 0.25 -19.64 3.77
CA LEU A 649 -0.74 -19.39 4.83
C LEU A 649 -1.79 -18.40 4.27
N ILE A 650 -3.07 -18.67 4.48
CA ILE A 650 -4.17 -17.73 4.18
C ILE A 650 -5.03 -17.55 5.42
N THR A 651 -5.39 -16.32 5.75
CA THR A 651 -6.34 -16.00 6.83
C THR A 651 -7.68 -15.52 6.27
N LEU A 652 -8.78 -15.91 6.91
CA LEU A 652 -10.12 -15.40 6.65
C LEU A 652 -10.71 -14.75 7.92
N PRO A 653 -11.40 -13.61 7.80
CA PRO A 653 -12.04 -12.97 8.94
C PRO A 653 -13.10 -13.88 9.58
N ALA A 654 -13.07 -14.01 10.92
CA ALA A 654 -13.97 -14.91 11.63
C ALA A 654 -14.69 -14.24 12.80
N GLY A 655 -14.12 -13.21 13.42
CA GLY A 655 -14.77 -12.54 14.55
C GLY A 655 -14.08 -11.25 14.97
N ILE A 656 -14.63 -10.62 16.01
CA ILE A 656 -14.07 -9.45 16.68
C ILE A 656 -13.94 -9.79 18.17
N ASN A 657 -12.77 -9.57 18.74
CA ASN A 657 -12.54 -9.68 20.17
C ASN A 657 -13.36 -8.59 20.89
N SER A 658 -14.20 -8.98 21.86
CA SER A 658 -15.12 -8.07 22.52
C SER A 658 -14.45 -7.09 23.49
N GLU A 659 -13.27 -7.43 24.01
CA GLU A 659 -12.47 -6.60 24.91
C GLU A 659 -11.66 -5.56 24.14
N THR A 660 -10.87 -6.00 23.16
CA THR A 660 -9.96 -5.11 22.41
C THR A 660 -10.65 -4.42 21.24
N GLY A 661 -11.77 -4.97 20.76
CA GLY A 661 -12.43 -4.53 19.54
C GLY A 661 -11.68 -4.90 18.25
N MET A 662 -10.60 -5.68 18.37
CA MET A 662 -9.78 -6.09 17.24
C MET A 662 -10.33 -7.34 16.56
N PRO A 663 -10.31 -7.41 15.22
CA PRO A 663 -10.68 -8.62 14.51
C PRO A 663 -9.66 -9.74 14.74
N PHE A 664 -10.13 -10.97 14.52
CA PHE A 664 -9.29 -12.17 14.43
C PHE A 664 -9.86 -13.12 13.36
N GLY A 665 -9.01 -14.00 12.84
CA GLY A 665 -9.34 -14.87 11.71
C GLY A 665 -9.10 -16.36 11.93
N LEU A 666 -9.69 -17.17 11.06
CA LEU A 666 -9.35 -18.58 10.86
C LEU A 666 -8.33 -18.68 9.72
N GLY A 667 -7.16 -19.25 10.01
CA GLY A 667 -6.11 -19.53 9.04
C GLY A 667 -6.22 -20.94 8.45
N LEU A 668 -5.80 -21.08 7.20
CA LEU A 668 -5.53 -22.35 6.53
C LEU A 668 -4.03 -22.41 6.24
N MET A 669 -3.37 -23.44 6.73
CA MET A 669 -1.94 -23.69 6.53
C MET A 669 -1.76 -24.91 5.62
N GLY A 670 -0.92 -24.77 4.60
CA GLY A 670 -0.65 -25.79 3.59
C GLY A 670 0.84 -26.09 3.43
N THR A 671 1.15 -27.05 2.56
CA THR A 671 2.53 -27.38 2.16
C THR A 671 3.00 -26.49 1.00
N ALA A 672 4.29 -26.54 0.63
CA ALA A 672 4.80 -25.79 -0.51
C ALA A 672 3.95 -26.01 -1.78
N TRP A 673 3.68 -24.91 -2.49
CA TRP A 673 2.93 -24.87 -3.75
C TRP A 673 1.45 -25.27 -3.65
N SER A 674 0.88 -25.34 -2.43
CA SER A 674 -0.51 -25.72 -2.24
C SER A 674 -1.50 -24.54 -2.31
N GLU A 675 -1.13 -23.36 -2.82
CA GLU A 675 -1.99 -22.17 -2.84
C GLU A 675 -3.32 -22.44 -3.56
N GLY A 676 -3.32 -23.26 -4.62
CA GLY A 676 -4.56 -23.65 -5.30
C GLY A 676 -5.52 -24.43 -4.40
N VAL A 677 -5.01 -25.37 -3.60
CA VAL A 677 -5.81 -26.12 -2.61
C VAL A 677 -6.31 -25.18 -1.53
N MET A 678 -5.47 -24.26 -1.07
CA MET A 678 -5.84 -23.31 -0.03
C MET A 678 -6.91 -22.33 -0.49
N LEU A 679 -6.81 -21.79 -1.71
CA LEU A 679 -7.79 -20.87 -2.29
C LEU A 679 -9.13 -21.57 -2.57
N LYS A 680 -9.09 -22.85 -2.97
CA LYS A 680 -10.29 -23.69 -3.06
C LYS A 680 -11.01 -23.73 -1.71
N TRP A 681 -10.32 -24.07 -0.63
CA TRP A 681 -10.97 -24.20 0.67
C TRP A 681 -11.35 -22.85 1.29
N ALA A 682 -10.49 -21.84 1.18
CA ALA A 682 -10.79 -20.49 1.62
C ALA A 682 -12.07 -19.94 0.95
N SER A 683 -12.21 -20.08 -0.37
CA SER A 683 -13.40 -19.60 -1.08
C SER A 683 -14.67 -20.38 -0.71
N ALA A 684 -14.56 -21.69 -0.47
CA ALA A 684 -15.67 -22.50 0.03
C ALA A 684 -16.12 -22.08 1.44
N ILE A 685 -15.16 -21.79 2.32
CA ILE A 685 -15.40 -21.31 3.69
C ILE A 685 -16.02 -19.92 3.67
N GLU A 686 -15.47 -19.00 2.89
CA GLU A 686 -15.99 -17.64 2.73
C GLU A 686 -17.44 -17.66 2.22
N ASP A 687 -17.73 -18.47 1.20
CA ASP A 687 -19.11 -18.65 0.71
C ASP A 687 -20.02 -19.22 1.81
N ALA A 688 -19.56 -20.19 2.60
CA ALA A 688 -20.33 -20.71 3.74
C ALA A 688 -20.64 -19.62 4.77
N GLN A 689 -19.67 -18.79 5.14
CA GLN A 689 -19.84 -17.66 6.07
C GLN A 689 -20.89 -16.67 5.56
N PHE A 690 -20.85 -16.30 4.27
CA PHE A 690 -21.83 -15.39 3.69
C PHE A 690 -23.24 -15.98 3.63
N ASN A 691 -23.37 -17.30 3.49
CA ASN A 691 -24.65 -18.01 3.41
C ASN A 691 -25.25 -18.39 4.77
N ALA A 692 -24.48 -18.34 5.86
CA ALA A 692 -24.91 -18.82 7.17
C ALA A 692 -25.83 -17.85 7.93
N GLY A 693 -25.84 -16.56 7.57
CA GLY A 693 -26.56 -15.53 8.32
C GLY A 693 -25.98 -15.25 9.71
N THR A 694 -24.70 -15.57 9.93
CA THR A 694 -23.96 -15.33 11.17
C THR A 694 -23.04 -14.12 11.05
N ASP A 695 -22.47 -13.70 12.18
CA ASP A 695 -21.44 -12.66 12.26
C ASP A 695 -20.01 -13.20 12.06
N LEU A 696 -19.88 -14.47 11.64
CA LEU A 696 -18.60 -15.15 11.42
C LEU A 696 -17.96 -14.75 10.08
N LYS A 697 -17.81 -13.45 9.82
CA LYS A 697 -17.32 -12.91 8.54
C LYS A 697 -16.72 -11.53 8.75
N ARG A 698 -16.16 -10.97 7.68
CA ARG A 698 -15.70 -9.58 7.65
C ARG A 698 -16.83 -8.63 8.08
N THR A 699 -16.49 -7.67 8.93
CA THR A 699 -17.37 -6.56 9.36
C THR A 699 -16.73 -5.23 8.98
N LEU A 700 -17.49 -4.14 8.97
CA LEU A 700 -16.91 -2.81 8.76
C LEU A 700 -16.06 -2.36 9.97
N PRO A 701 -15.05 -1.51 9.77
CA PRO A 701 -14.27 -0.96 10.87
C PRO A 701 -15.12 -0.16 11.87
N LYS A 702 -14.78 -0.28 13.16
CA LYS A 702 -15.49 0.36 14.27
C LYS A 702 -14.96 1.74 14.65
N TRP A 703 -13.74 2.08 14.20
CA TRP A 703 -13.07 3.35 14.48
C TRP A 703 -12.94 3.67 15.98
N LEU A 704 -12.74 2.64 16.80
CA LEU A 704 -12.61 2.81 18.25
C LEU A 704 -11.44 3.72 18.56
N ASP A 705 -11.67 4.65 19.49
CA ASP A 705 -10.69 5.60 19.97
C ASP A 705 -10.03 6.45 18.87
N TYR A 706 -10.76 6.78 17.80
CA TYR A 706 -10.22 7.56 16.67
C TYR A 706 -9.61 8.92 17.05
N ARG A 707 -9.90 9.45 18.24
CA ARG A 707 -9.32 10.71 18.75
C ARG A 707 -8.01 10.52 19.51
N THR A 708 -7.69 9.28 19.90
CA THR A 708 -6.47 8.96 20.65
C THR A 708 -5.29 8.88 19.70
N LYS A 709 -4.15 9.48 20.10
CA LYS A 709 -2.91 9.51 19.33
C LYS A 709 -1.74 9.13 20.23
N ASN A 710 -1.65 7.86 20.59
CA ASN A 710 -0.54 7.29 21.35
C ASN A 710 0.54 6.71 20.41
N VAL A 711 1.78 6.79 20.89
CA VAL A 711 2.96 6.04 20.44
C VAL A 711 3.79 5.80 21.71
N PRO A 712 4.03 4.54 22.15
CA PRO A 712 3.66 3.31 21.46
C PRO A 712 2.14 3.01 21.49
N VAL A 713 1.69 2.17 20.56
CA VAL A 713 0.36 1.53 20.59
C VAL A 713 0.34 0.41 21.63
N ASN A 714 -0.85 0.05 22.11
CA ASN A 714 -1.03 -1.07 23.02
C ASN A 714 -0.82 -2.39 22.27
N ASN A 715 0.02 -3.29 22.79
CA ASN A 715 0.33 -4.58 22.17
C ASN A 715 -0.72 -5.67 22.40
N VAL A 716 -1.90 -5.32 22.94
CA VAL A 716 -3.06 -6.20 23.07
C VAL A 716 -3.78 -6.40 21.75
#